data_AF-A0A847Y228-F1
#
_entry.id   AF-A0A847Y228-F1
#
_cell.length_a   1.000
_cell.length_b   1.000
_cell.length_c   1.000
_cell.angle_alpha   90.00
_cell.angle_beta   90.00
_cell.angle_gamma   90.00
#
_symmetry.space_group_name_H-M   'P 1'
#
loop_
_entity.id
_entity.type
_entity.pdbx_description
1 polymer ?
#
loop_
_entity_poly.entity_id
_entity_poly.type
_entity_poly.pdbx_seq_one_letter_code
_entity_poly.pdbx_strand_id
1 'polypeptide(L)'
;MSIKTRFIPKEISFQWLAAGLLFVTGLLSFGIWIGQLGLFGDQWEVVLGSPMREKSLFIGSAVKLCLIGIIGSNALLYHLVNLVLFVLAGWIFLQVLIRLEMDQHLALICAMLFMVFPAFQQPAAAYALSIDLLGLIFACLSILLYLSVLNGSGYDWRRLLAGIGFACLAFLSSPVVAVIEGLSVPVICLLKCDLRSKKNRLPIFAAAGHLVLPFFVLALFTANTEKTGPGIIKESLKSWLDGFVLSWRQIIAMPAGGIETVLYLIVLALAAGILVFLISALEKHIPSDQPVRREMSIWQAVISGGMGLAVILILGFFRLSPTGENPAETGMVVIGMLVSIMIVGVIGFLFLDEYHPVILVLLIVLAAGARFQEIRQFANETHKVEDLLAQLQVRGETLTPGSGLVVEQLPFDFTTRGSLEALLRRQYDPGQGKEQIFLIPAENPEVRDFLNDEAQASKKMRIDNSELSVSKDRLLAIWIPPGACALLIDQQTDQTKLPAGISLAAKYSNPQLLQGDNLSDVKQLDQFRTKIKNKWCFYFQISNRLAQNQAWEQIIEIYNEAESSGMSSSQSEEYFPLLQAYLQMNRITDALELTQRLNKNPDAQHTLCKQWTQILTAVSFPEEVIQQAEKARSSVGCE
;
A
#
# COMPACT_ATOMS: atom_id res chain seq x y z
N MET A 1 -31.88 28.99 -12.65
CA MET A 1 -31.21 29.90 -13.61
C MET A 1 -30.64 29.04 -14.74
N SER A 2 -31.21 29.11 -15.94
CA SER A 2 -30.90 28.18 -17.05
C SER A 2 -29.64 28.65 -17.80
N ILE A 3 -28.49 28.05 -17.48
CA ILE A 3 -27.26 28.22 -18.25
C ILE A 3 -27.38 27.32 -19.49
N LYS A 4 -27.58 27.94 -20.66
CA LYS A 4 -27.54 27.25 -21.97
C LYS A 4 -26.10 26.85 -22.30
N THR A 5 -25.67 25.69 -21.85
CA THR A 5 -24.39 25.10 -22.23
C THR A 5 -24.50 24.46 -23.62
N ARG A 6 -23.96 25.17 -24.63
CA ARG A 6 -23.95 24.81 -26.06
C ARG A 6 -22.65 24.11 -26.49
N PHE A 7 -21.91 23.50 -25.56
CA PHE A 7 -20.51 23.09 -25.74
C PHE A 7 -20.29 21.59 -25.95
N ILE A 8 -21.33 20.74 -25.94
CA ILE A 8 -21.17 19.30 -26.17
C ILE A 8 -21.74 18.97 -27.56
N PRO A 9 -20.95 18.39 -28.49
CA PRO A 9 -21.41 18.04 -29.82
C PRO A 9 -22.54 17.00 -29.73
N LYS A 10 -23.59 17.18 -30.55
CA LYS A 10 -24.82 16.35 -30.59
C LYS A 10 -24.62 14.86 -30.93
N GLU A 11 -23.39 14.38 -31.10
CA GLU A 11 -23.06 13.06 -31.64
C GLU A 11 -22.40 12.09 -30.64
N ILE A 12 -22.15 12.49 -29.38
CA ILE A 12 -21.52 11.57 -28.43
C ILE A 12 -22.57 10.63 -27.83
N SER A 13 -22.42 9.32 -28.07
CA SER A 13 -23.31 8.30 -27.47
C SER A 13 -23.10 8.21 -25.95
N PHE A 14 -24.16 7.85 -25.21
CA PHE A 14 -24.10 7.61 -23.75
C PHE A 14 -22.92 6.70 -23.36
N GLN A 15 -22.66 5.68 -24.18
CA GLN A 15 -21.58 4.71 -23.95
C GLN A 15 -20.20 5.39 -23.90
N TRP A 16 -19.91 6.33 -24.79
CA TRP A 16 -18.61 7.03 -24.78
C TRP A 16 -18.47 7.98 -23.59
N LEU A 17 -19.54 8.68 -23.22
CA LEU A 17 -19.53 9.57 -22.04
C LEU A 17 -19.37 8.78 -20.75
N ALA A 18 -20.09 7.67 -20.60
CA ALA A 18 -19.98 6.77 -19.46
C ALA A 18 -18.56 6.19 -19.34
N ALA A 19 -17.96 5.75 -20.46
CA ALA A 19 -16.59 5.25 -20.47
C ALA A 19 -15.60 6.35 -20.04
N GLY A 20 -15.75 7.57 -20.55
CA GLY A 20 -14.93 8.72 -20.15
C GLY A 20 -15.06 9.05 -18.67
N LEU A 21 -16.28 9.05 -18.12
CA LEU A 21 -16.53 9.29 -16.69
C LEU A 21 -15.91 8.21 -15.80
N LEU A 22 -16.05 6.93 -16.16
CA LEU A 22 -15.43 5.83 -15.42
C LEU A 22 -13.89 5.90 -15.48
N PHE A 23 -13.32 6.24 -16.64
CA PHE A 23 -11.89 6.45 -16.78
C PHE A 23 -11.38 7.60 -15.90
N VAL A 24 -12.05 8.74 -15.92
CA VAL A 24 -11.72 9.89 -15.04
C VAL A 24 -11.87 9.52 -13.57
N THR A 25 -12.91 8.77 -13.21
CA THR A 25 -13.13 8.29 -11.83
C THR A 25 -11.96 7.40 -11.37
N GLY A 26 -11.51 6.47 -12.20
CA GLY A 26 -10.35 5.62 -11.92
C GLY A 26 -9.03 6.41 -11.84
N LEU A 27 -8.85 7.42 -12.70
CA LEU A 27 -7.67 8.29 -12.65
C LEU A 27 -7.60 9.11 -11.36
N LEU A 28 -8.72 9.69 -10.93
CA LEU A 28 -8.79 10.52 -9.73
C LEU A 28 -8.66 9.70 -8.44
N SER A 29 -9.23 8.49 -8.40
CA SER A 29 -9.18 7.64 -7.21
C SER A 29 -7.84 6.91 -7.04
N PHE A 30 -7.16 6.58 -8.14
CA PHE A 30 -5.96 5.72 -8.13
C PHE A 30 -4.85 6.22 -9.06
N GLY A 31 -5.20 6.65 -10.28
CA GLY A 31 -4.26 6.89 -11.37
C GLY A 31 -3.16 7.94 -11.13
N ILE A 32 -3.43 9.00 -10.38
CA ILE A 32 -2.48 10.12 -10.19
C ILE A 32 -1.17 9.68 -9.53
N TRP A 33 -1.24 8.75 -8.57
CA TRP A 33 -0.08 8.33 -7.78
C TRP A 33 0.64 7.11 -8.33
N ILE A 34 0.14 6.47 -9.40
CA ILE A 34 0.68 5.22 -9.97
C ILE A 34 2.20 5.27 -10.20
N GLY A 35 2.73 6.41 -10.65
CA GLY A 35 4.18 6.58 -10.88
C GLY A 35 5.06 6.62 -9.63
N GLN A 36 4.46 6.65 -8.45
CA GLN A 36 5.14 6.74 -7.15
C GLN A 36 4.87 5.53 -6.26
N LEU A 37 4.19 4.50 -6.77
CA LEU A 37 3.85 3.30 -6.00
C LEU A 37 4.90 2.21 -6.21
N GLY A 38 5.34 1.61 -5.10
CA GLY A 38 6.08 0.35 -5.08
C GLY A 38 5.16 -0.88 -5.12
N LEU A 39 5.72 -2.02 -4.72
CA LEU A 39 4.96 -3.22 -4.35
C LEU A 39 4.87 -3.29 -2.82
N PHE A 40 3.78 -3.86 -2.31
CA PHE A 40 3.46 -3.82 -0.87
C PHE A 40 3.14 -5.21 -0.33
N GLY A 41 3.07 -5.38 0.99
CA GLY A 41 2.89 -6.70 1.61
C GLY A 41 4.12 -7.57 1.39
N ASP A 42 3.91 -8.79 0.93
CA ASP A 42 4.93 -9.79 0.56
C ASP A 42 5.33 -9.73 -0.94
N GLN A 43 4.79 -8.76 -1.69
CA GLN A 43 4.90 -8.75 -3.15
C GLN A 43 6.33 -8.59 -3.66
N TRP A 44 7.17 -7.80 -2.99
CA TRP A 44 8.59 -7.71 -3.36
C TRP A 44 9.32 -9.03 -3.09
N GLU A 45 9.01 -9.72 -2.00
CA GLU A 45 9.58 -11.03 -1.70
C GLU A 45 9.24 -12.05 -2.78
N VAL A 46 7.99 -12.05 -3.24
CA VAL A 46 7.54 -12.94 -4.30
C VAL A 46 8.18 -12.61 -5.66
N VAL A 47 8.24 -11.32 -6.03
CA VAL A 47 8.72 -10.87 -7.33
C VAL A 47 10.25 -11.01 -7.46
N LEU A 48 10.99 -10.78 -6.37
CA LEU A 48 12.46 -10.85 -6.35
C LEU A 48 12.98 -12.20 -5.86
N GLY A 49 12.16 -13.00 -5.18
CA GLY A 49 12.50 -14.32 -4.66
C GLY A 49 12.28 -15.46 -5.67
N SER A 50 12.51 -16.70 -5.23
CA SER A 50 12.25 -17.88 -6.06
C SER A 50 10.75 -18.19 -6.09
N PRO A 51 10.09 -18.17 -7.27
CA PRO A 51 8.63 -18.39 -7.39
C PRO A 51 8.17 -19.83 -7.07
N MET A 52 9.07 -20.72 -6.63
CA MET A 52 8.83 -22.17 -6.59
C MET A 52 8.07 -22.72 -5.36
N ARG A 53 7.54 -21.89 -4.46
CA ARG A 53 6.88 -22.40 -3.23
C ARG A 53 5.36 -22.54 -3.30
N GLU A 54 4.68 -21.92 -4.27
CA GLU A 54 3.21 -22.04 -4.38
C GLU A 54 2.78 -23.18 -5.32
N LYS A 55 2.47 -24.34 -4.73
CA LYS A 55 1.71 -25.40 -5.41
C LYS A 55 0.21 -25.13 -5.25
N SER A 56 -0.32 -24.18 -6.01
CA SER A 56 -1.76 -23.86 -6.00
C SER A 56 -2.39 -24.13 -7.36
N LEU A 57 -3.55 -24.79 -7.37
CA LEU A 57 -4.32 -25.15 -8.57
C LEU A 57 -5.12 -23.97 -9.16
N PHE A 58 -5.00 -22.77 -8.59
CA PHE A 58 -5.78 -21.60 -8.97
C PHE A 58 -5.20 -20.88 -10.18
N ILE A 59 -6.09 -20.38 -11.05
CA ILE A 59 -5.71 -19.46 -12.13
C ILE A 59 -5.09 -18.20 -11.54
N GLY A 60 -5.48 -17.78 -10.33
CA GLY A 60 -4.81 -16.70 -9.59
C GLY A 60 -3.28 -16.89 -9.52
N SER A 61 -2.81 -18.12 -9.24
CA SER A 61 -1.37 -18.45 -9.21
C SER A 61 -0.75 -18.42 -10.61
N ALA A 62 -1.46 -18.91 -11.63
CA ALA A 62 -1.00 -18.84 -13.01
C ALA A 62 -0.92 -17.40 -13.53
N VAL A 63 -1.91 -16.56 -13.20
CA VAL A 63 -1.96 -15.14 -13.51
C VAL A 63 -0.84 -14.41 -12.79
N LYS A 64 -0.63 -14.68 -11.50
CA LYS A 64 0.50 -14.16 -10.71
C LYS A 64 1.83 -14.50 -11.38
N LEU A 65 2.09 -15.78 -11.67
CA LEU A 65 3.33 -16.21 -12.32
C LEU A 65 3.50 -15.63 -13.74
N CYS A 66 2.42 -15.51 -14.50
CA CYS A 66 2.41 -14.91 -15.83
C CYS A 66 2.73 -13.41 -15.77
N LEU A 67 2.07 -12.67 -14.86
CA LEU A 67 2.34 -11.25 -14.63
C LEU A 67 3.79 -11.05 -14.18
N ILE A 68 4.30 -11.86 -13.25
CA ILE A 68 5.71 -11.81 -12.82
C ILE A 68 6.65 -12.11 -13.98
N GLY A 69 6.35 -13.12 -14.80
CA GLY A 69 7.18 -13.51 -15.95
C GLY A 69 7.22 -12.45 -17.06
N ILE A 70 6.12 -11.72 -17.29
CA ILE A 70 6.02 -10.69 -18.34
C ILE A 70 6.50 -9.32 -17.84
N ILE A 71 6.09 -8.93 -16.64
CA ILE A 71 6.31 -7.58 -16.09
C ILE A 71 7.62 -7.49 -15.30
N GLY A 72 8.06 -8.59 -14.68
CA GLY A 72 9.23 -8.62 -13.81
C GLY A 72 9.04 -7.75 -12.56
N SER A 73 10.08 -6.99 -12.19
CA SER A 73 10.11 -6.14 -11.00
C SER A 73 9.59 -4.71 -11.22
N ASN A 74 8.91 -4.43 -12.33
CA ASN A 74 8.45 -3.09 -12.67
C ASN A 74 7.08 -2.79 -12.02
N ALA A 75 7.08 -2.16 -10.84
CA ALA A 75 5.88 -1.80 -10.08
C ALA A 75 4.87 -0.95 -10.89
N LEU A 76 5.36 0.01 -11.69
CA LEU A 76 4.53 0.89 -12.51
C LEU A 76 3.59 0.11 -13.43
N LEU A 77 4.11 -0.93 -14.08
CA LEU A 77 3.34 -1.74 -15.03
C LEU A 77 2.21 -2.52 -14.34
N TYR A 78 2.43 -3.05 -13.14
CA TYR A 78 1.35 -3.71 -12.38
C TYR A 78 0.22 -2.75 -12.07
N HIS A 79 0.55 -1.53 -11.63
CA HIS A 79 -0.44 -0.52 -11.30
C HIS A 79 -1.18 0.00 -12.54
N LEU A 80 -0.51 0.13 -13.69
CA LEU A 80 -1.17 0.44 -14.96
C LEU A 80 -2.15 -0.67 -15.39
N VAL A 81 -1.76 -1.94 -15.24
CA VAL A 81 -2.66 -3.08 -15.48
C VAL A 81 -3.87 -3.01 -14.56
N ASN A 82 -3.68 -2.72 -13.27
CA ASN A 82 -4.78 -2.55 -12.32
C ASN A 82 -5.72 -1.41 -12.71
N LEU A 83 -5.21 -0.25 -13.14
CA LEU A 83 -6.04 0.86 -13.61
C LEU A 83 -6.92 0.43 -14.80
N VAL A 84 -6.35 -0.26 -15.77
CA VAL A 84 -7.08 -0.76 -16.95
C VAL A 84 -8.15 -1.78 -16.53
N LEU A 85 -7.78 -2.77 -15.70
CA LEU A 85 -8.71 -3.78 -15.19
C LEU A 85 -9.83 -3.14 -14.37
N PHE A 86 -9.53 -2.09 -13.60
CA PHE A 86 -10.51 -1.44 -12.74
C PHE A 86 -11.54 -0.64 -13.54
N VAL A 87 -11.09 0.13 -14.54
CA VAL A 87 -11.99 0.84 -15.48
C VAL A 87 -12.83 -0.17 -16.28
N LEU A 88 -12.22 -1.28 -16.71
CA LEU A 88 -12.92 -2.35 -17.43
C LEU A 88 -13.96 -3.03 -16.55
N ALA A 89 -13.64 -3.32 -15.28
CA ALA A 89 -14.58 -3.90 -14.32
C ALA A 89 -15.77 -2.97 -14.09
N GLY A 90 -15.53 -1.67 -13.87
CA GLY A 90 -16.60 -0.67 -13.74
C GLY A 90 -17.48 -0.57 -14.99
N TRP A 91 -16.87 -0.65 -16.18
CA TRP A 91 -17.60 -0.66 -17.45
C TRP A 91 -18.48 -1.90 -17.62
N ILE A 92 -17.95 -3.10 -17.37
CA ILE A 92 -18.72 -4.34 -17.51
C ILE A 92 -19.83 -4.39 -16.46
N PHE A 93 -19.57 -3.90 -15.24
CA PHE A 93 -20.59 -3.78 -14.20
C PHE A 93 -21.73 -2.84 -14.61
N LEU A 94 -21.42 -1.69 -15.22
CA LEU A 94 -22.43 -0.82 -15.82
C LEU A 94 -23.30 -1.57 -16.84
N GLN A 95 -22.69 -2.39 -17.71
CA GLN A 95 -23.45 -3.19 -18.68
C GLN A 95 -24.34 -4.22 -18.00
N VAL A 96 -23.89 -4.86 -16.91
CA VAL A 96 -24.71 -5.79 -16.12
C VAL A 96 -25.95 -5.08 -15.60
N LEU A 97 -25.79 -3.91 -14.98
CA LEU A 97 -26.90 -3.14 -14.41
C LEU A 97 -27.91 -2.69 -15.47
N ILE A 98 -27.44 -2.20 -16.62
CA ILE A 98 -28.32 -1.83 -17.75
C ILE A 98 -29.11 -3.05 -18.25
N ARG A 99 -28.50 -4.23 -18.32
CA ARG A 99 -29.17 -5.47 -18.75
C ARG A 99 -30.12 -6.05 -17.69
N LEU A 100 -29.97 -5.63 -16.45
CA LEU A 100 -30.93 -5.86 -15.37
C LEU A 100 -32.08 -4.83 -15.38
N GLU A 101 -32.18 -4.01 -16.43
CA GLU A 101 -33.21 -2.97 -16.60
C GLU A 101 -33.13 -1.86 -15.54
N MET A 102 -31.95 -1.65 -14.94
CA MET A 102 -31.70 -0.45 -14.16
C MET A 102 -31.58 0.76 -15.09
N ASP A 103 -32.09 1.91 -14.62
CA ASP A 103 -31.92 3.18 -15.32
C ASP A 103 -30.43 3.46 -15.60
N GLN A 104 -30.14 4.02 -16.78
CA GLN A 104 -28.77 4.21 -17.26
C GLN A 104 -27.95 5.16 -16.37
N HIS A 105 -28.59 6.20 -15.82
CA HIS A 105 -27.92 7.15 -14.93
C HIS A 105 -27.64 6.51 -13.58
N LEU A 106 -28.62 5.83 -13.00
CA LEU A 106 -28.45 5.12 -11.73
C LEU A 106 -27.39 4.00 -11.86
N ALA A 107 -27.39 3.28 -12.98
CA ALA A 107 -26.38 2.27 -13.27
C ALA A 107 -24.96 2.87 -13.37
N LEU A 108 -24.82 4.04 -14.01
CA LEU A 108 -23.54 4.75 -14.08
C LEU A 108 -23.07 5.21 -12.69
N ILE A 109 -23.99 5.74 -11.88
CA ILE A 109 -23.70 6.15 -10.50
C ILE A 109 -23.27 4.96 -9.64
N CYS A 110 -23.95 3.81 -9.74
CA CYS A 110 -23.55 2.57 -9.07
C CYS A 110 -22.13 2.16 -9.49
N ALA A 111 -21.83 2.18 -10.80
CA ALA A 111 -20.51 1.83 -11.31
C ALA A 111 -19.42 2.79 -10.81
N MET A 112 -19.69 4.10 -10.78
CA MET A 112 -18.77 5.09 -10.21
C MET A 112 -18.56 4.88 -8.71
N LEU A 113 -19.64 4.67 -7.93
CA LEU A 113 -19.58 4.39 -6.50
C LEU A 113 -18.78 3.12 -6.18
N PHE A 114 -18.94 2.07 -6.99
CA PHE A 114 -18.12 0.88 -6.91
C PHE A 114 -16.63 1.20 -7.10
N MET A 115 -16.27 2.01 -8.10
CA MET A 115 -14.88 2.38 -8.36
C MET A 115 -14.25 3.24 -7.25
N VAL A 116 -15.06 3.97 -6.48
CA VAL A 116 -14.58 4.81 -5.38
C VAL A 116 -14.88 4.23 -4.00
N PHE A 117 -15.26 2.94 -3.93
CA PHE A 117 -15.72 2.32 -2.69
C PHE A 117 -14.65 2.41 -1.58
N PRO A 118 -14.93 3.10 -0.46
CA PRO A 118 -13.91 3.45 0.53
C PRO A 118 -13.46 2.28 1.42
N ALA A 119 -14.23 1.19 1.52
CA ALA A 119 -13.83 0.03 2.33
C ALA A 119 -12.71 -0.81 1.69
N PHE A 120 -12.36 -0.54 0.43
CA PHE A 120 -11.29 -1.26 -0.25
C PHE A 120 -9.91 -0.67 0.12
N GLN A 121 -9.34 -1.05 1.25
CA GLN A 121 -8.17 -0.36 1.82
C GLN A 121 -6.79 -0.68 1.21
N GLN A 122 -6.75 -1.57 0.22
CA GLN A 122 -5.49 -2.06 -0.38
C GLN A 122 -5.41 -1.78 -1.89
N PRO A 123 -5.64 -0.52 -2.35
CA PRO A 123 -5.56 -0.17 -3.78
C PRO A 123 -4.22 -0.50 -4.42
N ALA A 124 -3.14 -0.44 -3.63
CA ALA A 124 -1.78 -0.63 -4.11
C ALA A 124 -1.33 -2.10 -4.08
N ALA A 125 -2.19 -3.04 -3.72
CA ALA A 125 -1.87 -4.46 -3.74
C ALA A 125 -1.78 -4.97 -5.18
N ALA A 126 -0.64 -4.74 -5.85
CA ALA A 126 -0.36 -4.96 -7.27
C ALA A 126 -1.05 -6.19 -7.91
N TYR A 127 -0.41 -7.37 -7.93
CA TYR A 127 -0.97 -8.55 -8.61
C TYR A 127 -2.17 -9.16 -7.86
N ALA A 128 -2.27 -8.96 -6.54
CA ALA A 128 -3.40 -9.45 -5.75
C ALA A 128 -4.71 -8.81 -6.23
N LEU A 129 -4.70 -7.49 -6.40
CA LEU A 129 -5.81 -6.74 -6.99
C LEU A 129 -6.07 -7.16 -8.44
N SER A 130 -5.03 -7.40 -9.24
CA SER A 130 -5.22 -7.87 -10.63
C SER A 130 -6.03 -9.18 -10.68
N ILE A 131 -5.75 -10.12 -9.78
CA ILE A 131 -6.44 -11.42 -9.71
C ILE A 131 -7.92 -11.22 -9.35
N ASP A 132 -8.22 -10.39 -8.34
CA ASP A 132 -9.58 -10.11 -7.91
C ASP A 132 -10.38 -9.35 -8.98
N LEU A 133 -9.78 -8.35 -9.64
CA LEU A 133 -10.43 -7.60 -10.72
C LEU A 133 -10.69 -8.46 -11.95
N LEU A 134 -9.73 -9.32 -12.32
CA LEU A 134 -9.92 -10.25 -13.43
C LEU A 134 -11.04 -11.25 -13.12
N GLY A 135 -11.08 -11.76 -11.88
CA GLY A 135 -12.19 -12.56 -11.39
C GLY A 135 -13.53 -11.85 -11.51
N LEU A 136 -13.58 -10.60 -11.08
CA LEU A 136 -14.78 -9.77 -11.14
C LEU A 136 -15.28 -9.57 -12.56
N ILE A 137 -14.35 -9.32 -13.49
CA ILE A 137 -14.64 -9.21 -14.92
C ILE A 137 -15.25 -10.52 -15.44
N PHE A 138 -14.65 -11.66 -15.11
CA PHE A 138 -15.18 -12.97 -15.51
C PHE A 138 -16.56 -13.24 -14.92
N ALA A 139 -16.79 -12.94 -13.64
CA ALA A 139 -18.10 -13.07 -13.00
C ALA A 139 -19.16 -12.19 -13.68
N CYS A 140 -18.83 -10.94 -14.00
CA CYS A 140 -19.76 -10.04 -14.69
C CYS A 140 -20.04 -10.50 -16.14
N LEU A 141 -19.04 -11.01 -16.86
CA LEU A 141 -19.21 -11.57 -18.21
C LEU A 141 -20.11 -12.82 -18.18
N SER A 142 -19.93 -13.69 -17.19
CA SER A 142 -20.82 -14.82 -16.92
C SER A 142 -22.26 -14.35 -16.73
N ILE A 143 -22.50 -13.38 -15.84
CA ILE A 143 -23.83 -12.80 -15.58
C ILE A 143 -24.44 -12.21 -16.86
N LEU A 144 -23.67 -11.47 -17.67
CA LEU A 144 -24.15 -10.91 -18.95
C LEU A 144 -24.58 -11.99 -19.93
N LEU A 145 -23.84 -13.09 -20.02
CA LEU A 145 -24.18 -14.21 -20.89
C LEU A 145 -25.45 -14.92 -20.40
N TYR A 146 -25.60 -15.13 -19.09
CA TYR A 146 -26.84 -15.65 -18.50
C TYR A 146 -28.05 -14.76 -18.81
N LEU A 147 -27.93 -13.45 -18.57
CA LEU A 147 -28.99 -12.48 -18.91
C LEU A 147 -29.33 -12.51 -20.40
N SER A 148 -28.34 -12.67 -21.27
CA SER A 148 -28.58 -12.77 -22.72
C SER A 148 -29.37 -14.02 -23.13
N VAL A 149 -29.18 -15.14 -22.41
CA VAL A 149 -29.93 -16.39 -22.62
C VAL A 149 -31.35 -16.25 -22.09
N LEU A 150 -31.53 -15.62 -20.92
CA LEU A 150 -32.84 -15.40 -20.31
C LEU A 150 -33.71 -14.44 -21.14
N ASN A 151 -33.10 -13.37 -21.67
CA ASN A 151 -33.82 -12.34 -22.44
C ASN A 151 -33.98 -12.70 -23.94
N GLY A 152 -33.21 -13.66 -24.46
CA GLY A 152 -33.28 -14.08 -25.87
C GLY A 152 -34.55 -14.87 -26.20
N SER A 153 -34.95 -14.97 -27.47
CA SER A 153 -36.15 -15.72 -27.88
C SER A 153 -35.97 -17.24 -27.89
N GLY A 154 -34.75 -17.73 -28.11
CA GLY A 154 -34.41 -19.17 -28.18
C GLY A 154 -33.30 -19.60 -27.22
N TYR A 155 -33.04 -20.91 -27.16
CA TYR A 155 -31.94 -21.49 -26.37
C TYR A 155 -30.60 -21.35 -27.10
N ASP A 156 -29.71 -20.52 -26.57
CA ASP A 156 -28.35 -20.40 -27.05
C ASP A 156 -27.38 -21.15 -26.12
N TRP A 157 -27.16 -22.43 -26.41
CA TRP A 157 -26.25 -23.30 -25.65
C TRP A 157 -24.80 -22.80 -25.68
N ARG A 158 -24.39 -22.08 -26.73
CA ARG A 158 -23.01 -21.57 -26.82
C ARG A 158 -22.78 -20.49 -25.77
N ARG A 159 -23.74 -19.56 -25.62
CA ARG A 159 -23.68 -18.53 -24.59
C ARG A 159 -23.78 -19.09 -23.19
N LEU A 160 -24.62 -20.11 -22.98
CA LEU A 160 -24.72 -20.80 -21.70
C LEU A 160 -23.40 -21.47 -21.31
N LEU A 161 -22.79 -22.24 -22.22
CA LEU A 161 -21.50 -22.90 -21.98
C LEU A 161 -20.37 -21.89 -21.78
N ALA A 162 -20.37 -20.79 -22.54
CA ALA A 162 -19.42 -19.70 -22.34
C ALA A 162 -19.61 -19.02 -20.97
N GLY A 163 -20.85 -18.84 -20.52
CA GLY A 163 -21.17 -18.31 -19.19
C GLY A 163 -20.63 -19.21 -18.08
N ILE A 164 -20.87 -20.52 -18.18
CA ILE A 164 -20.28 -21.52 -17.27
C ILE A 164 -18.75 -21.47 -17.30
N GLY A 165 -18.15 -21.33 -18.50
CA GLY A 165 -16.71 -21.19 -18.66
C GLY A 165 -16.15 -19.98 -17.91
N PHE A 166 -16.75 -18.80 -18.08
CA PHE A 166 -16.35 -17.60 -17.36
C PHE A 166 -16.57 -17.72 -15.85
N ALA A 167 -17.65 -18.37 -15.42
CA ALA A 167 -17.88 -18.66 -14.01
C ALA A 167 -16.78 -19.54 -13.42
N CYS A 168 -16.35 -20.58 -14.15
CA CYS A 168 -15.21 -21.39 -13.73
C CYS A 168 -13.91 -20.58 -13.65
N LEU A 169 -13.68 -19.63 -14.55
CA LEU A 169 -12.51 -18.75 -14.51
C LEU A 169 -12.56 -17.77 -13.31
N ALA A 170 -13.73 -17.17 -13.05
CA ALA A 170 -13.98 -16.32 -11.88
C ALA A 170 -13.82 -17.08 -10.57
N PHE A 171 -14.28 -18.33 -10.56
CA PHE A 171 -14.10 -19.26 -9.46
C PHE A 171 -12.61 -19.58 -9.20
N LEU A 172 -11.84 -19.83 -10.27
CA LEU A 172 -10.41 -20.15 -10.18
C LEU A 172 -9.52 -18.93 -9.90
N SER A 173 -10.05 -17.70 -9.91
CA SER A 173 -9.28 -16.50 -9.57
C SER A 173 -9.30 -16.23 -8.06
N SER A 174 -10.48 -16.14 -7.45
CA SER A 174 -10.65 -15.72 -6.05
C SER A 174 -11.88 -16.35 -5.39
N PRO A 175 -11.77 -16.92 -4.18
CA PRO A 175 -12.91 -17.49 -3.46
C PRO A 175 -14.04 -16.48 -3.19
N VAL A 176 -13.71 -15.20 -2.98
CA VAL A 176 -14.71 -14.14 -2.71
C VAL A 176 -15.56 -13.85 -3.94
N VAL A 177 -14.92 -13.76 -5.11
CA VAL A 177 -15.59 -13.60 -6.40
C VAL A 177 -16.55 -14.76 -6.66
N ALA A 178 -16.11 -15.98 -6.37
CA ALA A 178 -16.91 -17.18 -6.56
C ALA A 178 -18.23 -17.16 -5.75
N VAL A 179 -18.18 -16.70 -4.49
CA VAL A 179 -19.38 -16.59 -3.65
C VAL A 179 -20.35 -15.55 -4.20
N ILE A 180 -19.84 -14.39 -4.62
CA ILE A 180 -20.68 -13.33 -5.17
C ILE A 180 -21.35 -13.78 -6.45
N GLU A 181 -20.63 -14.41 -7.37
CA GLU A 181 -21.23 -14.98 -8.57
C GLU A 181 -22.27 -16.07 -8.24
N GLY A 182 -21.89 -16.98 -7.33
CA GLY A 182 -22.72 -18.10 -6.88
C GLY A 182 -24.05 -17.68 -6.24
N LEU A 183 -24.12 -16.47 -5.67
CA LEU A 183 -25.37 -15.88 -5.18
C LEU A 183 -26.09 -15.05 -6.25
N SER A 184 -25.34 -14.33 -7.09
CA SER A 184 -25.90 -13.40 -8.07
C SER A 184 -26.69 -14.11 -9.16
N VAL A 185 -26.17 -15.21 -9.70
CA VAL A 185 -26.84 -15.93 -10.81
C VAL A 185 -28.19 -16.54 -10.37
N PRO A 186 -28.30 -17.24 -9.22
CA PRO A 186 -29.59 -17.70 -8.70
C PRO A 186 -30.59 -16.58 -8.44
N VAL A 187 -30.16 -15.48 -7.83
CA VAL A 187 -31.05 -14.34 -7.55
C VAL A 187 -31.59 -13.75 -8.86
N ILE A 188 -30.73 -13.56 -9.87
CA ILE A 188 -31.14 -13.09 -11.19
C ILE A 188 -32.14 -14.07 -11.83
N CYS A 189 -31.88 -15.38 -11.76
CA CYS A 189 -32.82 -16.38 -12.24
C CYS A 189 -34.15 -16.32 -11.50
N LEU A 190 -34.18 -16.15 -10.18
CA LEU A 190 -35.44 -16.02 -9.43
C LEU A 190 -36.23 -14.76 -9.83
N LEU A 191 -35.53 -13.66 -10.12
CA LEU A 191 -36.16 -12.40 -10.51
C LEU A 191 -36.70 -12.39 -11.95
N LYS A 192 -36.06 -13.13 -12.87
CA LYS A 192 -36.38 -13.10 -14.32
C LYS A 192 -37.06 -14.35 -14.86
N CYS A 193 -36.96 -15.50 -14.18
CA CYS A 193 -37.49 -16.76 -14.69
C CYS A 193 -38.92 -17.03 -14.20
N ASP A 194 -39.82 -17.34 -15.14
CA ASP A 194 -40.98 -18.17 -14.82
C ASP A 194 -40.53 -19.62 -14.55
N LEU A 195 -40.66 -20.07 -13.29
CA LEU A 195 -40.31 -21.41 -12.82
C LEU A 195 -41.09 -22.53 -13.54
N ARG A 196 -42.23 -22.21 -14.16
CA ARG A 196 -43.04 -23.18 -14.92
C ARG A 196 -42.59 -23.33 -16.36
N SER A 197 -41.84 -22.36 -16.88
CA SER A 197 -41.35 -22.39 -18.26
C SER A 197 -40.25 -23.44 -18.42
N LYS A 198 -40.44 -24.39 -19.35
CA LYS A 198 -39.39 -25.35 -19.73
C LYS A 198 -38.11 -24.61 -20.16
N LYS A 199 -38.27 -23.44 -20.81
CA LYS A 199 -37.19 -22.56 -21.28
C LYS A 199 -36.18 -22.21 -20.18
N ASN A 200 -36.65 -22.04 -18.95
CA ASN A 200 -35.86 -21.51 -17.85
C ASN A 200 -35.21 -22.59 -16.98
N ARG A 201 -35.59 -23.86 -17.13
CA ARG A 201 -35.10 -24.96 -16.27
C ARG A 201 -33.58 -25.11 -16.30
N LEU A 202 -32.99 -25.04 -17.48
CA LEU A 202 -31.56 -25.25 -17.67
C LEU A 202 -30.70 -24.10 -17.10
N PRO A 203 -31.01 -22.81 -17.36
CA PRO A 203 -30.39 -21.70 -16.62
C PRO A 203 -30.53 -21.83 -15.10
N ILE A 204 -31.69 -22.27 -14.60
CA ILE A 204 -31.91 -22.50 -13.15
C ILE A 204 -31.02 -23.62 -12.62
N PHE A 205 -30.89 -24.74 -13.33
CA PHE A 205 -29.96 -25.82 -12.93
C PHE A 205 -28.50 -25.36 -12.96
N ALA A 206 -28.10 -24.58 -13.96
CA ALA A 206 -26.77 -23.99 -14.02
C ALA A 206 -26.55 -23.01 -12.85
N ALA A 207 -27.54 -22.18 -12.53
CA ALA A 207 -27.52 -21.29 -11.36
C ALA A 207 -27.40 -22.06 -10.04
N ALA A 208 -28.12 -23.17 -9.88
CA ALA A 208 -27.99 -24.03 -8.70
C ALA A 208 -26.58 -24.64 -8.59
N GLY A 209 -25.97 -25.02 -9.73
CA GLY A 209 -24.58 -25.45 -9.79
C GLY A 209 -23.59 -24.38 -9.30
N HIS A 210 -23.84 -23.12 -9.66
CA HIS A 210 -23.05 -21.97 -9.20
C HIS A 210 -23.16 -21.71 -7.70
N LEU A 211 -24.23 -22.15 -7.03
CA LEU A 211 -24.36 -22.00 -5.57
C LEU A 211 -23.58 -23.10 -4.83
N VAL A 212 -23.58 -24.32 -5.37
CA VAL A 212 -22.94 -25.50 -4.75
C VAL A 212 -21.41 -25.47 -4.90
N LEU A 213 -20.91 -25.05 -6.07
CA LEU A 213 -19.48 -25.10 -6.39
C LEU A 213 -18.60 -24.23 -5.46
N PRO A 214 -18.91 -22.94 -5.18
CA PRO A 214 -18.14 -22.11 -4.26
C PRO A 214 -18.13 -22.69 -2.84
N PHE A 215 -19.27 -23.20 -2.37
CA PHE A 215 -19.39 -23.79 -1.02
C PHE A 215 -18.52 -25.04 -0.86
N PHE A 216 -18.52 -25.93 -1.85
CA PHE A 216 -17.69 -27.14 -1.84
C PHE A 216 -16.19 -26.81 -1.78
N VAL A 217 -15.77 -25.77 -2.49
CA VAL A 217 -14.36 -25.39 -2.58
C VAL A 217 -13.90 -24.67 -1.32
N LEU A 218 -14.72 -23.76 -0.80
CA LEU A 218 -14.46 -23.16 0.50
C LEU A 218 -14.36 -24.22 1.61
N ALA A 219 -15.19 -25.27 1.55
CA ALA A 219 -15.08 -26.41 2.46
C ALA A 219 -13.73 -27.15 2.32
N LEU A 220 -13.24 -27.36 1.09
CA LEU A 220 -11.92 -27.95 0.86
C LEU A 220 -10.77 -27.09 1.42
N PHE A 221 -10.86 -25.77 1.35
CA PHE A 221 -9.83 -24.85 1.90
C PHE A 221 -9.75 -24.91 3.43
N THR A 222 -10.91 -25.01 4.08
CA THR A 222 -11.01 -24.87 5.54
C THR A 222 -10.88 -26.18 6.30
N ALA A 223 -10.92 -27.33 5.60
CA ALA A 223 -10.90 -28.67 6.19
C ALA A 223 -9.69 -28.94 7.11
N ASN A 224 -8.61 -28.16 7.01
CA ASN A 224 -7.40 -28.30 7.82
C ASN A 224 -7.27 -27.31 9.00
N THR A 225 -8.32 -26.55 9.33
CA THR A 225 -8.22 -25.48 10.34
C THR A 225 -8.86 -25.88 11.67
N GLU A 226 -8.06 -26.02 12.75
CA GLU A 226 -8.43 -26.67 14.02
C GLU A 226 -9.42 -25.94 14.96
N LYS A 227 -9.90 -24.73 14.65
CA LYS A 227 -10.70 -23.93 15.61
C LYS A 227 -12.17 -23.74 15.21
N THR A 228 -13.06 -24.66 15.57
CA THR A 228 -14.52 -24.48 15.43
C THR A 228 -15.13 -23.88 16.70
N GLY A 229 -15.77 -22.70 16.63
CA GLY A 229 -16.57 -22.15 17.71
C GLY A 229 -17.52 -21.01 17.28
N PRO A 230 -18.69 -20.83 17.94
CA PRO A 230 -19.69 -19.82 17.58
C PRO A 230 -19.23 -18.36 17.74
N GLY A 231 -18.10 -18.09 18.38
CA GLY A 231 -17.50 -16.76 18.47
C GLY A 231 -17.06 -16.18 17.12
N ILE A 232 -16.77 -17.03 16.13
CA ILE A 232 -16.15 -16.64 14.85
C ILE A 232 -17.13 -15.88 13.95
N ILE A 233 -18.42 -16.27 13.93
CA ILE A 233 -19.43 -15.53 13.15
C ILE A 233 -19.63 -14.14 13.73
N LYS A 234 -19.66 -14.04 15.06
CA LYS A 234 -19.76 -12.75 15.77
C LYS A 234 -18.55 -11.87 15.49
N GLU A 235 -17.34 -12.44 15.53
CA GLU A 235 -16.09 -11.72 15.20
C GLU A 235 -16.05 -11.30 13.73
N SER A 236 -16.41 -12.17 12.80
CA SER A 236 -16.44 -11.85 11.36
C SER A 236 -17.47 -10.75 11.06
N LEU A 237 -18.66 -10.84 11.64
CA LEU A 237 -19.70 -9.81 11.50
C LEU A 237 -19.26 -8.50 12.15
N LYS A 238 -18.60 -8.55 13.30
CA LYS A 238 -18.05 -7.36 13.97
C LYS A 238 -16.95 -6.72 13.13
N SER A 239 -15.93 -7.48 12.71
CA SER A 239 -14.84 -6.96 11.88
C SER A 239 -15.36 -6.39 10.56
N TRP A 240 -16.42 -6.99 10.00
CA TRP A 240 -17.07 -6.44 8.81
C TRP A 240 -17.85 -5.15 9.12
N LEU A 241 -18.67 -5.12 10.17
CA LEU A 241 -19.41 -3.91 10.56
C LEU A 241 -18.46 -2.76 10.89
N ASP A 242 -17.38 -3.06 11.62
CA ASP A 242 -16.32 -2.12 11.94
C ASP A 242 -15.65 -1.66 10.63
N GLY A 243 -15.21 -2.58 9.76
CA GLY A 243 -14.61 -2.23 8.47
C GLY A 243 -15.53 -1.42 7.54
N PHE A 244 -16.83 -1.75 7.49
CA PHE A 244 -17.82 -1.06 6.69
C PHE A 244 -18.15 0.32 7.25
N VAL A 245 -18.56 0.42 8.52
CA VAL A 245 -18.94 1.71 9.13
C VAL A 245 -17.74 2.63 9.27
N LEU A 246 -16.58 2.10 9.69
CA LEU A 246 -15.38 2.91 9.87
C LEU A 246 -14.76 3.34 8.54
N SER A 247 -14.88 2.57 7.45
CA SER A 247 -14.41 3.03 6.14
C SER A 247 -15.25 4.19 5.60
N TRP A 248 -16.57 4.20 5.81
CA TRP A 248 -17.38 5.38 5.48
C TRP A 248 -17.05 6.58 6.36
N ARG A 249 -16.49 6.41 7.57
CA ARG A 249 -15.92 7.52 8.36
C ARG A 249 -14.71 8.16 7.67
N GLN A 250 -13.94 7.40 6.89
CA GLN A 250 -12.74 7.91 6.21
C GLN A 250 -13.07 8.93 5.10
N ILE A 251 -14.29 8.90 4.52
CA ILE A 251 -14.71 9.90 3.50
C ILE A 251 -14.74 11.33 4.04
N ILE A 252 -14.87 11.47 5.37
CA ILE A 252 -14.91 12.74 6.09
C ILE A 252 -13.54 13.10 6.68
N ALA A 253 -12.54 12.24 6.55
CA ALA A 253 -11.20 12.49 7.02
C ALA A 253 -10.56 13.61 6.19
N MET A 254 -10.10 14.65 6.87
CA MET A 254 -9.44 15.78 6.25
C MET A 254 -7.91 15.65 6.37
N PRO A 255 -7.14 16.19 5.41
CA PRO A 255 -5.69 16.34 5.56
C PRO A 255 -5.33 17.09 6.84
N ALA A 256 -4.11 16.90 7.33
CA ALA A 256 -3.58 17.49 8.56
C ALA A 256 -3.43 19.03 8.49
N GLY A 257 -4.56 19.74 8.47
CA GLY A 257 -4.67 21.19 8.58
C GLY A 257 -3.95 22.04 7.51
N GLY A 258 -4.06 23.36 7.67
CA GLY A 258 -3.30 24.33 6.87
C GLY A 258 -3.76 24.47 5.42
N ILE A 259 -2.81 24.82 4.54
CA ILE A 259 -3.07 25.09 3.12
C ILE A 259 -3.43 23.82 2.33
N GLU A 260 -2.93 22.66 2.76
CA GLU A 260 -3.26 21.37 2.15
C GLU A 260 -4.76 21.06 2.26
N THR A 261 -5.37 21.33 3.42
CA THR A 261 -6.82 21.16 3.61
C THR A 261 -7.62 22.10 2.71
N VAL A 262 -7.21 23.36 2.57
CA VAL A 262 -7.90 24.34 1.71
C VAL A 262 -7.83 23.92 0.24
N LEU A 263 -6.64 23.53 -0.24
CA LEU A 263 -6.46 23.05 -1.61
C LEU A 263 -7.28 21.78 -1.86
N TYR A 264 -7.28 20.84 -0.92
CA TYR A 264 -8.09 19.63 -1.00
C TYR A 264 -9.59 19.95 -1.13
N LEU A 265 -10.12 20.87 -0.31
CA LEU A 265 -11.53 21.29 -0.39
C LEU A 265 -11.88 21.98 -1.72
N ILE A 266 -10.98 22.82 -2.25
CA ILE A 266 -11.15 23.45 -3.57
C ILE A 266 -11.22 22.38 -4.66
N VAL A 267 -10.32 21.39 -4.64
CA VAL A 267 -10.31 20.30 -5.61
C VAL A 267 -11.59 19.48 -5.52
N LEU A 268 -12.08 19.15 -4.32
CA LEU A 268 -13.34 18.44 -4.15
C LEU A 268 -14.54 19.27 -4.67
N ALA A 269 -14.59 20.57 -4.38
CA ALA A 269 -15.66 21.44 -4.85
C ALA A 269 -15.68 21.55 -6.39
N LEU A 270 -14.51 21.66 -7.02
CA LEU A 270 -14.36 21.65 -8.47
C LEU A 270 -14.78 20.30 -9.07
N ALA A 271 -14.34 19.19 -8.48
CA ALA A 271 -14.72 17.85 -8.92
C ALA A 271 -16.24 17.64 -8.82
N ALA A 272 -16.87 18.09 -7.73
CA ALA A 272 -18.32 18.05 -7.58
C ALA A 272 -19.03 18.89 -8.64
N GLY A 273 -18.57 20.13 -8.87
CA GLY A 273 -19.13 21.00 -9.91
C GLY A 273 -19.04 20.39 -11.32
N ILE A 274 -17.89 19.79 -11.65
CA ILE A 274 -17.68 19.07 -12.91
C ILE A 274 -18.61 17.86 -13.01
N LEU A 275 -18.71 17.06 -11.94
CA LEU A 275 -19.54 15.86 -11.96
C LEU A 275 -21.03 16.19 -12.10
N VAL A 276 -21.53 17.20 -11.38
CA VAL A 276 -22.89 17.72 -11.57
C VAL A 276 -23.10 18.17 -13.01
N PHE A 277 -22.17 18.96 -13.55
CA PHE A 277 -22.26 19.45 -14.93
C PHE A 277 -22.34 18.31 -15.95
N LEU A 278 -21.51 17.27 -15.80
CA LEU A 278 -21.48 16.12 -16.70
C LEU A 278 -22.74 15.25 -16.57
N ILE A 279 -23.26 15.04 -15.35
CA ILE A 279 -24.51 14.30 -15.14
C ILE A 279 -25.71 15.07 -15.70
N SER A 280 -25.81 16.37 -15.44
CA SER A 280 -26.88 17.20 -16.01
C SER A 280 -26.81 17.33 -17.53
N ALA A 281 -25.61 17.19 -18.13
CA ALA A 281 -25.45 17.12 -19.57
C ALA A 281 -25.99 15.80 -20.14
N LEU A 282 -25.82 14.68 -19.42
CA LEU A 282 -26.35 13.36 -19.79
C LEU A 282 -27.89 13.34 -19.73
N GLU A 283 -28.48 13.95 -18.70
CA GLU A 283 -29.94 13.97 -18.49
C GLU A 283 -30.69 14.67 -19.64
N LYS A 284 -30.07 15.65 -20.29
CA LYS A 284 -30.63 16.35 -21.47
C LYS A 284 -30.71 15.48 -22.73
N HIS A 285 -30.10 14.30 -22.77
CA HIS A 285 -30.08 13.40 -23.94
C HIS A 285 -30.98 12.18 -23.79
N ILE A 286 -31.58 11.97 -22.61
CA ILE A 286 -32.42 10.80 -22.32
C ILE A 286 -33.83 11.31 -22.01
N PRO A 287 -34.85 10.94 -22.80
CA PRO A 287 -36.24 11.28 -22.48
C PRO A 287 -36.64 10.65 -21.15
N SER A 288 -36.82 11.48 -20.12
CA SER A 288 -37.31 11.09 -18.79
C SER A 288 -38.82 10.83 -18.87
N ASP A 289 -39.21 9.63 -19.29
CA ASP A 289 -40.62 9.22 -19.39
C ASP A 289 -41.01 8.14 -18.38
N GLN A 290 -40.11 7.77 -17.46
CA GLN A 290 -40.41 6.82 -16.39
C GLN A 290 -39.96 7.34 -15.03
N PRO A 291 -40.88 7.70 -14.12
CA PRO A 291 -40.51 7.98 -12.73
C PRO A 291 -39.89 6.71 -12.16
N VAL A 292 -38.73 6.84 -11.49
CA VAL A 292 -38.11 5.77 -10.72
C VAL A 292 -39.17 5.27 -9.74
N ARG A 293 -39.73 4.08 -9.98
CA ARG A 293 -40.77 3.52 -9.10
C ARG A 293 -40.13 3.25 -7.73
N ARG A 294 -40.52 4.03 -6.72
CA ARG A 294 -40.04 3.94 -5.32
C ARG A 294 -40.05 2.52 -4.74
N GLU A 295 -41.01 1.69 -5.15
CA GLU A 295 -41.08 0.27 -4.78
C GLU A 295 -39.92 -0.56 -5.34
N MET A 296 -39.44 -0.23 -6.55
CA MET A 296 -38.32 -0.91 -7.21
C MET A 296 -36.99 -0.61 -6.50
N SER A 297 -36.81 0.61 -5.99
CA SER A 297 -35.62 1.02 -5.24
C SER A 297 -35.47 0.30 -3.90
N ILE A 298 -36.59 0.03 -3.20
CA ILE A 298 -36.58 -0.71 -1.92
C ILE A 298 -36.11 -2.15 -2.14
N TRP A 299 -36.68 -2.85 -3.13
CA TRP A 299 -36.30 -4.23 -3.41
C TRP A 299 -34.87 -4.36 -3.89
N GLN A 300 -34.37 -3.40 -4.69
CA GLN A 300 -32.97 -3.34 -5.07
C GLN A 300 -32.05 -3.22 -3.85
N ALA A 301 -32.38 -2.35 -2.89
CA ALA A 301 -31.62 -2.19 -1.66
C ALA A 301 -31.66 -3.44 -0.77
N VAL A 302 -32.84 -4.04 -0.58
CA VAL A 302 -33.03 -5.23 0.26
C VAL A 302 -32.32 -6.44 -0.33
N ILE A 303 -32.44 -6.67 -1.65
CA ILE A 303 -31.81 -7.81 -2.31
C ILE A 303 -30.30 -7.66 -2.31
N SER A 304 -29.77 -6.51 -2.70
CA SER A 304 -28.31 -6.28 -2.72
C SER A 304 -27.70 -6.28 -1.32
N GLY A 305 -28.37 -5.67 -0.33
CA GLY A 305 -27.94 -5.72 1.08
C GLY A 305 -28.00 -7.13 1.67
N GLY A 306 -29.07 -7.88 1.38
CA GLY A 306 -29.19 -9.28 1.81
C GLY A 306 -28.16 -10.20 1.18
N MET A 307 -27.86 -10.01 -0.12
CA MET A 307 -26.76 -10.72 -0.79
C MET A 307 -25.41 -10.36 -0.19
N GLY A 308 -25.14 -9.07 0.07
CA GLY A 308 -23.92 -8.63 0.74
C GLY A 308 -23.74 -9.33 2.10
N LEU A 309 -24.79 -9.32 2.93
CA LEU A 309 -24.80 -10.03 4.22
C LEU A 309 -24.55 -11.54 4.08
N ALA A 310 -25.16 -12.18 3.08
CA ALA A 310 -24.95 -13.60 2.81
C ALA A 310 -23.50 -13.90 2.43
N VAL A 311 -22.86 -13.09 1.58
CA VAL A 311 -21.44 -13.22 1.23
C VAL A 311 -20.59 -13.19 2.50
N ILE A 312 -20.82 -12.21 3.38
CA ILE A 312 -20.05 -12.03 4.63
C ILE A 312 -20.23 -13.22 5.56
N LEU A 313 -21.46 -13.71 5.74
CA LEU A 313 -21.74 -14.87 6.59
C LEU A 313 -21.10 -16.14 6.04
N ILE A 314 -21.11 -16.33 4.71
CA ILE A 314 -20.46 -17.47 4.06
C ILE A 314 -18.94 -17.39 4.25
N LEU A 315 -18.32 -16.24 3.97
CA LEU A 315 -16.87 -16.06 4.13
C LEU A 315 -16.43 -16.24 5.59
N GLY A 316 -17.17 -15.64 6.54
CA GLY A 316 -16.92 -15.80 7.97
C GLY A 316 -17.09 -17.24 8.46
N PHE A 317 -18.09 -17.96 7.95
CA PHE A 317 -18.25 -19.40 8.23
C PHE A 317 -17.02 -20.20 7.78
N PHE A 318 -16.45 -19.85 6.63
CA PHE A 318 -15.23 -20.43 6.09
C PHE A 318 -13.95 -19.75 6.56
N ARG A 319 -13.99 -18.90 7.60
CA ARG A 319 -12.81 -18.24 8.20
C ARG A 319 -11.94 -17.47 7.21
N LEU A 320 -12.56 -16.99 6.13
CA LEU A 320 -11.95 -16.02 5.25
C LEU A 320 -12.35 -14.66 5.78
N SER A 321 -11.47 -14.04 6.58
CA SER A 321 -11.65 -12.65 6.96
C SER A 321 -11.40 -11.79 5.71
N PRO A 322 -12.38 -10.98 5.28
CA PRO A 322 -12.16 -9.99 4.23
C PRO A 322 -11.49 -8.74 4.80
N THR A 323 -10.72 -8.86 5.88
CA THR A 323 -10.16 -7.70 6.58
C THR A 323 -9.24 -6.95 5.62
N GLY A 324 -9.50 -5.67 5.35
CA GLY A 324 -8.68 -4.86 4.44
C GLY A 324 -7.24 -4.61 4.95
N GLU A 325 -6.82 -5.30 6.00
CA GLU A 325 -5.57 -5.10 6.72
C GLU A 325 -4.38 -5.75 5.97
N ASN A 326 -4.61 -6.78 5.17
CA ASN A 326 -3.56 -7.47 4.41
C ASN A 326 -3.74 -7.28 2.89
N PRO A 327 -2.67 -6.96 2.11
CA PRO A 327 -2.70 -6.93 0.65
C PRO A 327 -3.21 -8.22 -0.02
N ALA A 328 -3.17 -9.37 0.67
CA ALA A 328 -3.76 -10.63 0.21
C ALA A 328 -5.30 -10.69 0.36
N GLU A 329 -5.91 -9.77 1.11
CA GLU A 329 -7.33 -9.76 1.47
C GLU A 329 -8.10 -8.66 0.69
N THR A 330 -7.84 -8.56 -0.62
CA THR A 330 -8.43 -7.56 -1.55
C THR A 330 -9.93 -7.74 -1.82
N GLY A 331 -10.55 -8.80 -1.28
CA GLY A 331 -11.94 -9.20 -1.54
C GLY A 331 -13.03 -8.16 -1.21
N MET A 332 -12.72 -7.11 -0.43
CA MET A 332 -13.62 -5.98 -0.21
C MET A 332 -13.98 -5.23 -1.50
N VAL A 333 -13.10 -5.25 -2.52
CA VAL A 333 -13.40 -4.64 -3.82
C VAL A 333 -14.63 -5.29 -4.47
N VAL A 334 -14.76 -6.62 -4.34
CA VAL A 334 -15.84 -7.42 -4.93
C VAL A 334 -17.18 -7.09 -4.26
N ILE A 335 -17.19 -6.94 -2.93
CA ILE A 335 -18.38 -6.56 -2.15
C ILE A 335 -18.86 -5.14 -2.49
N GLY A 336 -17.94 -4.25 -2.91
CA GLY A 336 -18.24 -2.88 -3.32
C GLY A 336 -19.32 -2.78 -4.40
N MET A 337 -19.45 -3.76 -5.30
CA MET A 337 -20.54 -3.80 -6.29
C MET A 337 -21.92 -3.90 -5.64
N LEU A 338 -22.10 -4.84 -4.70
CA LEU A 338 -23.39 -5.03 -4.02
C LEU A 338 -23.73 -3.83 -3.14
N VAL A 339 -22.73 -3.27 -2.46
CA VAL A 339 -22.89 -2.08 -1.63
C VAL A 339 -23.29 -0.87 -2.46
N SER A 340 -22.70 -0.69 -3.66
CA SER A 340 -23.05 0.44 -4.54
C SER A 340 -24.53 0.44 -4.92
N ILE A 341 -25.09 -0.75 -5.25
CA ILE A 341 -26.51 -0.93 -5.55
C ILE A 341 -27.37 -0.65 -4.31
N MET A 342 -26.94 -1.16 -3.15
CA MET A 342 -27.63 -0.95 -1.88
C MET A 342 -27.73 0.54 -1.53
N ILE A 343 -26.63 1.28 -1.64
CA ILE A 343 -26.57 2.71 -1.33
C ILE A 343 -27.49 3.51 -2.25
N VAL A 344 -27.45 3.26 -3.56
CA VAL A 344 -28.33 3.95 -4.51
C VAL A 344 -29.80 3.62 -4.22
N GLY A 345 -30.13 2.36 -3.92
CA GLY A 345 -31.49 1.97 -3.54
C GLY A 345 -31.96 2.61 -2.23
N VAL A 346 -31.11 2.69 -1.21
CA VAL A 346 -31.40 3.34 0.08
C VAL A 346 -31.61 4.84 -0.10
N ILE A 347 -30.76 5.52 -0.90
CA ILE A 347 -30.92 6.94 -1.18
C ILE A 347 -32.22 7.20 -1.95
N GLY A 348 -32.51 6.37 -2.95
CA GLY A 348 -33.76 6.42 -3.72
C GLY A 348 -35.02 6.24 -2.85
N PHE A 349 -34.90 5.52 -1.74
CA PHE A 349 -36.00 5.32 -0.79
C PHE A 349 -36.15 6.49 0.21
N LEU A 350 -35.04 6.91 0.83
CA LEU A 350 -35.03 7.84 1.97
C LEU A 350 -35.19 9.31 1.57
N PHE A 351 -34.68 9.70 0.39
CA PHE A 351 -34.63 11.11 -0.04
C PHE A 351 -35.62 11.41 -1.16
N LEU A 352 -36.01 12.68 -1.30
CA LEU A 352 -36.79 13.16 -2.44
C LEU A 352 -35.93 13.16 -3.71
N ASP A 353 -36.56 12.91 -4.86
CA ASP A 353 -35.90 12.77 -6.16
C ASP A 353 -35.02 13.99 -6.52
N GLU A 354 -35.39 15.18 -6.06
CA GLU A 354 -34.63 16.42 -6.27
C GLU A 354 -33.25 16.45 -5.57
N TYR A 355 -33.06 15.67 -4.50
CA TYR A 355 -31.80 15.64 -3.75
C TYR A 355 -30.89 14.46 -4.13
N HIS A 356 -31.41 13.43 -4.80
CA HIS A 356 -30.62 12.25 -5.21
C HIS A 356 -29.31 12.61 -5.91
N PRO A 357 -29.29 13.45 -6.98
CA PRO A 357 -28.05 13.73 -7.70
C PRO A 357 -27.03 14.44 -6.82
N VAL A 358 -27.46 15.37 -5.95
CA VAL A 358 -26.56 16.11 -5.07
C VAL A 358 -25.91 15.18 -4.04
N ILE A 359 -26.70 14.32 -3.39
CA ILE A 359 -26.21 13.38 -2.38
C ILE A 359 -25.25 12.36 -3.00
N LEU A 360 -25.61 11.80 -4.16
CA LEU A 360 -24.79 10.80 -4.85
C LEU A 360 -23.47 11.38 -5.37
N VAL A 361 -23.49 12.59 -5.94
CA VAL A 361 -22.27 13.30 -6.34
C VAL A 361 -21.38 13.56 -5.13
N LEU A 362 -21.94 14.08 -4.05
CA LEU A 362 -21.19 14.36 -2.83
C LEU A 362 -20.53 13.09 -2.30
N LEU A 363 -21.27 11.98 -2.28
CA LEU A 363 -20.76 10.69 -1.83
C LEU A 363 -19.62 10.18 -2.71
N ILE A 364 -19.76 10.26 -4.04
CA ILE A 364 -18.70 9.85 -4.99
C ILE A 364 -17.45 10.70 -4.80
N VAL A 365 -17.60 12.02 -4.68
CA VAL A 365 -16.47 12.95 -4.58
C VAL A 365 -15.73 12.78 -3.25
N LEU A 366 -16.45 12.65 -2.13
CA LEU A 366 -15.85 12.39 -0.82
C LEU A 366 -15.16 11.03 -0.77
N ALA A 367 -15.80 10.00 -1.34
CA ALA A 367 -15.21 8.66 -1.40
C ALA A 367 -13.96 8.63 -2.30
N ALA A 368 -13.99 9.28 -3.47
CA ALA A 368 -12.82 9.46 -4.32
C ALA A 368 -11.68 10.20 -3.59
N GLY A 369 -12.03 11.23 -2.80
CA GLY A 369 -11.08 11.96 -1.97
C GLY A 369 -10.42 11.10 -0.88
N ALA A 370 -11.19 10.25 -0.19
CA ALA A 370 -10.62 9.29 0.76
C ALA A 370 -9.67 8.30 0.10
N ARG A 371 -10.05 7.77 -1.07
CA ARG A 371 -9.22 6.88 -1.88
C ARG A 371 -7.92 7.54 -2.33
N PHE A 372 -8.00 8.81 -2.73
CA PHE A 372 -6.83 9.61 -3.06
C PHE A 372 -5.88 9.79 -1.86
N GLN A 373 -6.42 10.00 -0.65
CA GLN A 373 -5.61 10.11 0.56
C GLN A 373 -4.95 8.77 0.93
N GLU A 374 -5.68 7.67 0.79
CA GLU A 374 -5.17 6.32 1.04
C GLU A 374 -4.01 5.97 0.11
N ILE A 375 -4.17 6.16 -1.21
CA ILE A 375 -3.10 5.86 -2.16
C ILE A 375 -1.86 6.75 -1.96
N ARG A 376 -2.04 7.99 -1.46
CA ARG A 376 -0.93 8.86 -1.05
C ARG A 376 -0.14 8.26 0.10
N GLN A 377 -0.75 7.51 1.03
CA GLN A 377 -0.03 6.84 2.13
C GLN A 377 0.92 5.77 1.59
N PHE A 378 0.45 4.94 0.64
CA PHE A 378 1.29 3.95 -0.05
C PHE A 378 2.44 4.61 -0.84
N ALA A 379 2.17 5.72 -1.54
CA ALA A 379 3.21 6.47 -2.24
C ALA A 379 4.25 7.04 -1.25
N ASN A 380 3.80 7.65 -0.15
CA ASN A 380 4.69 8.14 0.91
C ASN A 380 5.55 7.03 1.49
N GLU A 381 4.97 5.84 1.72
CA GLU A 381 5.74 4.69 2.21
C GLU A 381 6.79 4.22 1.20
N THR A 382 6.45 4.18 -0.09
CA THR A 382 7.43 3.87 -1.15
C THR A 382 8.62 4.82 -1.07
N HIS A 383 8.38 6.12 -0.90
CA HIS A 383 9.46 7.09 -0.69
C HIS A 383 10.27 6.80 0.57
N LYS A 384 9.66 6.38 1.70
CA LYS A 384 10.40 6.03 2.93
C LYS A 384 11.31 4.83 2.71
N VAL A 385 10.82 3.79 2.02
CA VAL A 385 11.60 2.58 1.70
C VAL A 385 12.76 2.91 0.77
N GLU A 386 12.50 3.65 -0.32
CA GLU A 386 13.54 4.11 -1.23
C GLU A 386 14.60 4.98 -0.54
N ASP A 387 14.17 5.87 0.38
CA ASP A 387 15.06 6.75 1.13
C ASP A 387 15.96 5.94 2.08
N LEU A 388 15.41 4.95 2.80
CA LEU A 388 16.21 4.03 3.62
C LEU A 388 17.24 3.25 2.77
N LEU A 389 16.80 2.64 1.68
CA LEU A 389 17.67 1.87 0.79
C LEU A 389 18.79 2.74 0.21
N ALA A 390 18.46 3.96 -0.22
CA ALA A 390 19.44 4.93 -0.71
C ALA A 390 20.42 5.36 0.38
N GLN A 391 19.96 5.62 1.60
CA GLN A 391 20.83 5.97 2.72
C GLN A 391 21.86 4.85 3.02
N LEU A 392 21.41 3.60 3.04
CA LEU A 392 22.31 2.46 3.21
C LEU A 392 23.26 2.30 2.02
N GLN A 393 22.78 2.54 0.79
CA GLN A 393 23.57 2.44 -0.43
C GLN A 393 24.71 3.47 -0.48
N VAL A 394 24.45 4.70 -0.03
CA VAL A 394 25.47 5.75 0.06
C VAL A 394 26.56 5.35 1.03
N ARG A 395 26.16 4.74 2.16
CA ARG A 395 27.07 4.34 3.22
C ARG A 395 28.00 3.20 2.82
N GLY A 396 27.51 2.25 2.03
CA GLY A 396 28.34 1.20 1.45
C GLY A 396 27.60 0.43 0.36
N GLU A 397 28.37 -0.25 -0.46
CA GLU A 397 27.94 -0.91 -1.70
C GLU A 397 27.85 -2.43 -1.54
N THR A 398 28.60 -2.98 -0.58
CA THR A 398 28.62 -4.41 -0.27
C THR A 398 28.36 -4.61 1.21
N LEU A 399 27.59 -5.66 1.53
CA LEU A 399 27.38 -6.10 2.92
C LEU A 399 28.06 -7.44 3.08
N THR A 400 28.83 -7.60 4.16
CA THR A 400 29.50 -8.86 4.46
C THR A 400 28.47 -10.00 4.53
N PRO A 401 28.66 -11.10 3.79
CA PRO A 401 27.65 -12.14 3.75
C PRO A 401 27.35 -12.79 5.11
N GLY A 402 26.09 -13.17 5.33
CA GLY A 402 25.62 -13.69 6.61
C GLY A 402 25.51 -12.64 7.72
N SER A 403 25.55 -11.35 7.38
CA SER A 403 25.28 -10.26 8.33
C SER A 403 23.80 -10.22 8.73
N GLY A 404 23.55 -10.08 10.03
CA GLY A 404 22.23 -9.82 10.59
C GLY A 404 22.03 -8.32 10.81
N LEU A 405 21.04 -7.75 10.14
CA LEU A 405 20.64 -6.36 10.33
C LEU A 405 19.62 -6.29 11.46
N VAL A 406 20.02 -5.73 12.60
CA VAL A 406 19.16 -5.60 13.78
C VAL A 406 18.42 -4.28 13.72
N VAL A 407 17.09 -4.32 13.83
CA VAL A 407 16.21 -3.14 13.81
C VAL A 407 15.22 -3.26 14.96
N GLU A 408 14.81 -2.16 15.59
CA GLU A 408 13.81 -2.24 16.68
C GLU A 408 12.46 -2.67 16.10
N GLN A 409 11.86 -1.74 15.34
CA GLN A 409 10.63 -1.89 14.60
C GLN A 409 10.83 -1.20 13.25
N LEU A 410 10.33 -1.82 12.18
CA LEU A 410 10.36 -1.20 10.85
C LEU A 410 9.36 -0.04 10.81
N PRO A 411 9.76 1.18 10.39
CA PRO A 411 8.88 2.35 10.34
C PRO A 411 7.96 2.36 9.09
N PHE A 412 7.47 1.17 8.71
CA PHE A 412 6.67 0.93 7.51
C PHE A 412 5.36 0.24 7.90
N ASP A 413 4.25 0.74 7.38
CA ASP A 413 2.90 0.27 7.69
C ASP A 413 2.46 -0.84 6.71
N PHE A 414 2.91 -0.76 5.45
CA PHE A 414 2.48 -1.64 4.35
C PHE A 414 3.58 -2.55 3.80
N THR A 415 4.85 -2.36 4.21
CA THR A 415 6.01 -3.10 3.71
C THR A 415 6.44 -4.12 4.75
N THR A 416 6.33 -5.40 4.39
CA THR A 416 6.71 -6.49 5.29
C THR A 416 8.23 -6.63 5.40
N ARG A 417 8.68 -7.27 6.49
CA ARG A 417 10.07 -7.69 6.69
C ARG A 417 10.61 -8.47 5.49
N GLY A 418 9.87 -9.45 4.98
CA GLY A 418 10.29 -10.29 3.85
C GLY A 418 10.50 -9.49 2.56
N SER A 419 9.60 -8.54 2.28
CA SER A 419 9.75 -7.60 1.16
C SER A 419 10.99 -6.71 1.29
N LEU A 420 11.26 -6.18 2.50
CA LEU A 420 12.45 -5.36 2.73
C LEU A 420 13.74 -6.18 2.64
N GLU A 421 13.76 -7.41 3.17
CA GLU A 421 14.88 -8.34 2.99
C GLU A 421 15.14 -8.64 1.51
N ALA A 422 14.08 -8.85 0.72
CA ALA A 422 14.21 -9.10 -0.72
C ALA A 422 14.80 -7.91 -1.47
N LEU A 423 14.39 -6.68 -1.11
CA LEU A 423 14.97 -5.45 -1.65
C LEU A 423 16.45 -5.30 -1.26
N LEU A 424 16.79 -5.55 0.00
CA LEU A 424 18.19 -5.50 0.47
C LEU A 424 19.07 -6.55 -0.22
N ARG A 425 18.57 -7.78 -0.40
CA ARG A 425 19.28 -8.83 -1.16
C ARG A 425 19.48 -8.41 -2.61
N ARG A 426 18.45 -7.85 -3.26
CA ARG A 426 18.57 -7.33 -4.63
C ARG A 426 19.65 -6.23 -4.73
N GLN A 427 19.77 -5.40 -3.70
CA GLN A 427 20.72 -4.30 -3.63
C GLN A 427 22.16 -4.78 -3.37
N TYR A 428 22.38 -5.69 -2.41
CA TYR A 428 23.70 -6.06 -1.92
C TYR A 428 24.21 -7.44 -2.39
N ASP A 429 23.31 -8.35 -2.81
CA ASP A 429 23.63 -9.69 -3.32
C ASP A 429 22.90 -9.98 -4.66
N PRO A 430 23.28 -9.30 -5.75
CA PRO A 430 22.65 -9.45 -7.06
C PRO A 430 22.95 -10.80 -7.76
N GLY A 431 23.88 -11.60 -7.22
CA GLY A 431 24.61 -12.66 -7.95
C GLY A 431 24.32 -14.11 -7.56
N GLN A 432 23.31 -14.38 -6.73
CA GLN A 432 22.92 -15.69 -6.18
C GLN A 432 24.03 -16.47 -5.45
N GLY A 433 23.87 -16.66 -4.14
CA GLY A 433 24.52 -17.78 -3.47
C GLY A 433 24.36 -17.87 -1.96
N LYS A 434 23.21 -18.41 -1.48
CA LYS A 434 22.99 -18.97 -0.13
C LYS A 434 23.15 -18.06 1.10
N GLU A 435 23.85 -16.94 1.03
CA GLU A 435 24.11 -16.08 2.17
C GLU A 435 23.05 -14.99 2.27
N GLN A 436 22.06 -15.26 3.11
CA GLN A 436 20.88 -14.43 3.23
C GLN A 436 21.20 -13.23 4.14
N ILE A 437 20.94 -12.03 3.62
CA ILE A 437 20.75 -10.84 4.45
C ILE A 437 19.44 -11.04 5.21
N PHE A 438 19.48 -10.85 6.52
CA PHE A 438 18.36 -11.04 7.42
C PHE A 438 18.07 -9.78 8.21
N LEU A 439 16.79 -9.45 8.37
CA LEU A 439 16.34 -8.45 9.31
C LEU A 439 15.93 -9.13 10.61
N ILE A 440 16.51 -8.66 11.71
CA ILE A 440 16.34 -9.22 13.05
C ILE A 440 15.59 -8.18 13.89
N PRO A 441 14.30 -8.41 14.22
CA PRO A 441 13.54 -7.51 15.07
C PRO A 441 14.04 -7.59 16.52
N ALA A 442 14.63 -6.51 17.02
CA ALA A 442 15.22 -6.42 18.35
C ALA A 442 14.17 -6.46 19.47
N GLU A 443 12.91 -6.17 19.16
CA GLU A 443 11.78 -6.29 20.08
C GLU A 443 11.36 -7.74 20.36
N ASN A 444 11.76 -8.70 19.52
CA ASN A 444 11.42 -10.11 19.67
C ASN A 444 12.06 -10.67 20.97
N PRO A 445 11.27 -11.30 21.88
CA PRO A 445 11.79 -11.80 23.15
C PRO A 445 12.99 -12.77 23.01
N GLU A 446 12.95 -13.67 22.03
CA GLU A 446 14.04 -14.62 21.80
C GLU A 446 15.33 -13.93 21.35
N VAL A 447 15.21 -12.83 20.59
CA VAL A 447 16.33 -11.97 20.19
C VAL A 447 16.89 -11.23 21.40
N ARG A 448 16.03 -10.68 22.25
CA ARG A 448 16.47 -9.95 23.45
C ARG A 448 17.20 -10.86 24.43
N ASP A 449 16.72 -12.07 24.63
CA ASP A 449 17.38 -13.07 25.48
C ASP A 449 18.76 -13.43 24.91
N PHE A 450 18.85 -13.62 23.59
CA PHE A 450 20.13 -13.89 22.92
C PHE A 450 21.11 -12.71 23.03
N LEU A 451 20.65 -11.48 22.84
CA LEU A 451 21.51 -10.29 22.95
C LEU A 451 21.99 -10.10 24.41
N ASN A 452 21.17 -10.44 25.41
CA ASN A 452 21.55 -10.36 26.82
C ASN A 452 22.53 -11.46 27.28
N ASP A 453 22.49 -12.64 26.68
CA ASP A 453 23.37 -13.75 27.05
C ASP A 453 24.79 -13.56 26.48
N GLU A 454 25.68 -12.93 27.25
CA GLU A 454 27.06 -12.65 26.84
C GLU A 454 27.88 -13.91 26.54
N ALA A 455 27.51 -15.09 27.09
CA ALA A 455 28.22 -16.34 26.84
C ALA A 455 27.87 -16.96 25.48
N GLN A 456 26.71 -16.63 24.91
CA GLN A 456 26.24 -17.21 23.65
C GLN A 456 26.70 -16.39 22.44
N ALA A 457 27.71 -16.90 21.71
CA ALA A 457 28.24 -16.24 20.51
C ALA A 457 27.31 -16.33 19.28
N SER A 458 26.57 -17.45 19.15
CA SER A 458 25.63 -17.67 18.04
C SER A 458 24.43 -18.50 18.48
N LYS A 459 23.29 -18.30 17.81
CA LYS A 459 22.04 -19.00 18.08
C LYS A 459 21.26 -19.27 16.80
N LYS A 460 20.72 -20.48 16.67
CA LYS A 460 19.66 -20.76 15.70
C LYS A 460 18.33 -20.37 16.32
N MET A 461 17.59 -19.51 15.65
CA MET A 461 16.35 -18.97 16.14
C MET A 461 15.31 -18.94 15.04
N ARG A 462 14.04 -19.04 15.44
CA ARG A 462 12.93 -19.04 14.51
C ARG A 462 12.24 -17.68 14.57
N ILE A 463 12.47 -16.86 13.56
CA ILE A 463 11.83 -15.55 13.44
C ILE A 463 10.71 -15.67 12.39
N ASP A 464 9.48 -15.57 12.86
CA ASP A 464 8.25 -15.86 12.11
C ASP A 464 8.25 -17.31 11.55
N ASN A 465 8.30 -17.44 10.23
CA ASN A 465 8.32 -18.72 9.51
C ASN A 465 9.71 -19.10 8.97
N SER A 466 10.74 -18.37 9.38
CA SER A 466 12.13 -18.55 8.91
C SER A 466 13.03 -19.02 10.05
N GLU A 467 13.84 -20.04 9.80
CA GLU A 467 14.93 -20.44 10.70
C GLU A 467 16.21 -19.71 10.31
N LEU A 468 16.76 -18.96 11.26
CA LEU A 468 17.90 -18.08 11.08
C LEU A 468 19.04 -18.51 11.99
N SER A 469 20.25 -18.53 11.47
CA SER A 469 21.47 -18.71 12.28
C SER A 469 22.10 -17.35 12.48
N VAL A 470 21.99 -16.80 13.69
CA VAL A 470 22.46 -15.45 14.03
C VAL A 470 23.75 -15.54 14.83
N SER A 471 24.73 -14.71 14.49
CA SER A 471 26.03 -14.65 15.15
C SER A 471 26.36 -13.22 15.57
N LYS A 472 26.83 -13.03 16.81
CA LYS A 472 27.05 -11.69 17.39
C LYS A 472 28.17 -10.90 16.70
N ASP A 473 29.15 -11.58 16.12
CA ASP A 473 30.26 -10.97 15.35
C ASP A 473 29.83 -10.39 13.99
N ARG A 474 28.63 -10.76 13.51
CA ARG A 474 28.08 -10.31 12.22
C ARG A 474 26.79 -9.50 12.38
N LEU A 475 26.64 -8.77 13.48
CA LEU A 475 25.47 -7.91 13.70
C LEU A 475 25.75 -6.47 13.29
N LEU A 476 24.77 -5.86 12.64
CA LEU A 476 24.74 -4.42 12.36
C LEU A 476 23.38 -3.88 12.80
N ALA A 477 23.38 -3.07 13.84
CA ALA A 477 22.19 -2.41 14.34
C ALA A 477 21.94 -1.09 13.60
N ILE A 478 20.70 -0.92 13.15
CA ILE A 478 20.21 0.26 12.44
C ILE A 478 19.05 0.84 13.24
N TRP A 479 19.08 2.15 13.48
CA TRP A 479 17.98 2.87 14.09
C TRP A 479 17.56 4.05 13.23
N ILE A 480 16.27 4.27 13.07
CA ILE A 480 15.71 5.35 12.26
C ILE A 480 14.82 6.19 13.19
N PRO A 481 15.33 7.29 13.76
CA PRO A 481 14.53 8.16 14.60
C PRO A 481 13.44 8.86 13.75
N PRO A 482 12.26 9.16 14.32
CA PRO A 482 11.21 9.87 13.61
C PRO A 482 11.70 11.23 13.07
N GLY A 483 11.63 11.41 11.75
CA GLY A 483 12.03 12.66 11.09
C GLY A 483 13.54 12.90 11.00
N ALA A 484 14.37 11.88 11.27
CA ALA A 484 15.83 11.93 11.17
C ALA A 484 16.35 10.90 10.16
N CYS A 485 17.64 10.99 9.85
CA CYS A 485 18.33 10.03 8.99
C CYS A 485 18.60 8.71 9.72
N ALA A 486 18.77 7.63 8.96
CA ALA A 486 19.12 6.33 9.50
C ALA A 486 20.51 6.35 10.16
N LEU A 487 20.60 5.83 11.37
CA LEU A 487 21.82 5.75 12.15
C LEU A 487 22.32 4.30 12.16
N LEU A 488 23.58 4.12 11.81
CA LEU A 488 24.29 2.86 12.03
C LEU A 488 24.93 2.92 13.40
N ILE A 489 24.46 2.05 14.27
CA ILE A 489 24.86 2.06 15.67
C ILE A 489 26.23 1.41 15.78
N ASP A 490 27.12 2.05 16.53
CA ASP A 490 28.40 1.47 16.93
C ASP A 490 28.44 1.30 18.46
N GLN A 491 29.54 0.73 18.95
CA GLN A 491 29.73 0.52 20.39
C GLN A 491 29.93 1.82 21.19
N GLN A 492 30.23 2.95 20.52
CA GLN A 492 30.49 4.25 21.15
C GLN A 492 29.23 5.13 21.18
N THR A 493 28.19 4.74 20.44
CA THR A 493 26.92 5.44 20.32
C THR A 493 26.26 5.55 21.68
N ASP A 494 25.70 6.73 21.98
CA ASP A 494 25.00 6.96 23.23
C ASP A 494 23.74 6.09 23.35
N GLN A 495 23.80 5.09 24.22
CA GLN A 495 22.71 4.14 24.42
C GLN A 495 21.50 4.74 25.15
N THR A 496 21.64 5.89 25.83
CA THR A 496 20.56 6.48 26.65
C THR A 496 19.34 6.90 25.82
N LYS A 497 19.55 7.21 24.54
CA LYS A 497 18.49 7.62 23.60
C LYS A 497 18.01 6.48 22.69
N LEU A 498 18.63 5.31 22.77
CA LEU A 498 18.30 4.18 21.90
C LEU A 498 17.10 3.40 22.45
N PRO A 499 16.25 2.84 21.57
CA PRO A 499 15.29 1.83 21.96
C PRO A 499 15.97 0.66 22.66
N ALA A 500 15.24 -0.03 23.53
CA ALA A 500 15.83 -1.03 24.41
C ALA A 500 16.44 -2.22 23.65
N GLY A 501 15.84 -2.68 22.55
CA GLY A 501 16.44 -3.75 21.74
C GLY A 501 17.72 -3.30 21.02
N ILE A 502 17.71 -2.10 20.44
CA ILE A 502 18.89 -1.49 19.81
C ILE A 502 20.02 -1.24 20.82
N SER A 503 19.71 -0.78 22.04
CA SER A 503 20.72 -0.59 23.10
C SER A 503 21.44 -1.89 23.43
N LEU A 504 20.73 -3.02 23.47
CA LEU A 504 21.34 -4.33 23.66
C LEU A 504 22.21 -4.73 22.44
N ALA A 505 21.75 -4.44 21.24
CA ALA A 505 22.47 -4.74 20.01
C ALA A 505 23.72 -3.88 19.81
N ALA A 506 23.76 -2.66 20.36
CA ALA A 506 24.87 -1.71 20.22
C ALA A 506 26.22 -2.31 20.65
N LYS A 507 26.24 -3.18 21.67
CA LYS A 507 27.45 -3.89 22.13
C LYS A 507 28.10 -4.76 21.04
N TYR A 508 27.29 -5.30 20.13
CA TYR A 508 27.72 -6.26 19.10
C TYR A 508 27.68 -5.68 17.69
N SER A 509 27.08 -4.50 17.53
CA SER A 509 26.92 -3.84 16.24
C SER A 509 28.27 -3.42 15.66
N ASN A 510 28.52 -3.81 14.40
CA ASN A 510 29.73 -3.47 13.68
C ASN A 510 29.39 -2.81 12.32
N PRO A 511 29.46 -1.46 12.23
CA PRO A 511 29.25 -0.74 10.97
C PRO A 511 30.23 -1.10 9.84
N GLN A 512 31.38 -1.70 10.14
CA GLN A 512 32.35 -2.13 9.13
C GLN A 512 31.89 -3.33 8.30
N LEU A 513 30.78 -3.98 8.69
CA LEU A 513 30.16 -5.03 7.88
C LEU A 513 29.63 -4.48 6.54
N LEU A 514 29.28 -3.19 6.50
CA LEU A 514 28.87 -2.47 5.31
C LEU A 514 30.08 -1.74 4.71
N GLN A 515 30.57 -2.21 3.57
CA GLN A 515 31.82 -1.79 2.95
C GLN A 515 31.56 -0.95 1.71
N GLY A 516 32.48 -0.03 1.39
CA GLY A 516 32.41 0.78 0.18
C GLY A 516 33.81 1.01 -0.37
N ASP A 517 34.10 0.45 -1.54
CA ASP A 517 35.45 0.43 -2.12
C ASP A 517 35.89 1.80 -2.68
N ASN A 518 34.99 2.56 -3.32
CA ASN A 518 35.34 3.88 -3.89
C ASN A 518 34.20 4.91 -3.83
N LEU A 519 34.56 6.16 -3.46
CA LEU A 519 33.61 7.29 -3.43
C LEU A 519 33.18 7.76 -4.83
N SER A 520 33.99 7.49 -5.87
CA SER A 520 33.66 7.80 -7.26
C SER A 520 32.39 7.10 -7.73
N ASP A 521 32.11 5.95 -7.13
CA ASP A 521 31.04 5.07 -7.56
C ASP A 521 29.70 5.62 -7.08
N VAL A 522 29.67 6.37 -5.97
CA VAL A 522 28.46 7.01 -5.42
C VAL A 522 27.78 7.95 -6.41
N LYS A 523 28.56 8.69 -7.23
CA LYS A 523 28.01 9.54 -8.31
C LYS A 523 27.54 8.75 -9.53
N GLN A 524 28.01 7.51 -9.70
CA GLN A 524 27.59 6.58 -10.76
C GLN A 524 26.45 5.65 -10.31
N LEU A 525 26.14 5.58 -9.00
CA LEU A 525 25.09 4.73 -8.41
C LEU A 525 23.67 5.03 -8.91
N ASP A 526 23.43 6.22 -9.46
CA ASP A 526 22.16 6.59 -10.11
C ASP A 526 21.80 5.69 -11.29
N GLN A 527 22.77 4.93 -11.84
CA GLN A 527 22.55 4.05 -12.98
C GLN A 527 22.10 2.63 -12.62
N PHE A 528 22.30 2.16 -11.38
CA PHE A 528 22.20 0.71 -11.13
C PHE A 528 21.29 0.22 -10.00
N ARG A 529 21.00 0.94 -8.90
CA ARG A 529 20.32 0.29 -7.76
C ARG A 529 19.25 1.05 -6.97
N THR A 530 19.27 2.38 -6.87
CA THR A 530 18.15 3.20 -6.37
C THR A 530 18.41 4.62 -6.84
N LYS A 531 17.38 5.41 -7.20
CA LYS A 531 17.60 6.82 -7.55
C LYS A 531 17.99 7.59 -6.29
N ILE A 532 19.24 8.04 -6.18
CA ILE A 532 19.71 8.75 -4.99
C ILE A 532 19.29 10.21 -5.14
N LYS A 533 18.35 10.64 -4.29
CA LYS A 533 17.98 12.07 -4.22
C LYS A 533 18.98 12.75 -3.27
N ASN A 534 19.63 13.81 -3.74
CA ASN A 534 20.49 14.68 -2.91
C ASN A 534 19.63 15.48 -1.91
N LYS A 535 19.06 14.80 -0.92
CA LYS A 535 18.42 15.41 0.25
C LYS A 535 19.44 15.50 1.38
N TRP A 536 19.07 16.16 2.48
CA TRP A 536 19.92 16.25 3.67
C TRP A 536 20.55 14.90 4.11
N CYS A 537 19.75 13.81 4.16
CA CYS A 537 20.28 12.51 4.57
C CYS A 537 21.35 11.95 3.63
N PHE A 538 21.34 12.29 2.34
CA PHE A 538 22.44 11.93 1.44
C PHE A 538 23.76 12.54 1.93
N TYR A 539 23.77 13.85 2.21
CA TYR A 539 24.95 14.59 2.70
C TYR A 539 25.44 14.06 4.06
N PHE A 540 24.51 13.71 4.95
CA PHE A 540 24.85 13.06 6.21
C PHE A 540 25.50 11.68 6.01
N GLN A 541 24.89 10.80 5.20
CA GLN A 541 25.42 9.44 5.00
C GLN A 541 26.78 9.44 4.28
N ILE A 542 26.96 10.28 3.26
CA ILE A 542 28.24 10.38 2.55
C ILE A 542 29.33 10.95 3.47
N SER A 543 29.00 11.93 4.32
CA SER A 543 29.95 12.47 5.31
C SER A 543 30.39 11.42 6.33
N ASN A 544 29.46 10.58 6.79
CA ASN A 544 29.81 9.47 7.66
C ASN A 544 30.76 8.48 6.96
N ARG A 545 30.55 8.20 5.66
CA ARG A 545 31.44 7.32 4.86
C ARG A 545 32.83 7.95 4.71
N LEU A 546 32.89 9.25 4.43
CA LEU A 546 34.14 10.01 4.36
C LEU A 546 34.88 10.01 5.70
N ALA A 547 34.18 10.09 6.82
CA ALA A 547 34.77 10.06 8.15
C ALA A 547 35.47 8.72 8.44
N GLN A 548 34.92 7.59 7.97
CA GLN A 548 35.58 6.28 8.05
C GLN A 548 36.90 6.24 7.28
N ASN A 549 36.98 6.98 6.16
CA ASN A 549 38.18 7.10 5.33
C ASN A 549 39.06 8.30 5.72
N GLN A 550 38.77 8.98 6.84
CA GLN A 550 39.50 10.15 7.34
C GLN A 550 39.60 11.31 6.33
N ALA A 551 38.63 11.42 5.42
CA ALA A 551 38.59 12.46 4.38
C ALA A 551 37.93 13.75 4.89
N TRP A 552 38.55 14.38 5.90
CA TRP A 552 37.97 15.49 6.66
C TRP A 552 37.66 16.75 5.84
N GLU A 553 38.53 17.11 4.89
CA GLU A 553 38.32 18.27 4.03
C GLU A 553 37.07 18.12 3.15
N GLN A 554 36.88 16.94 2.57
CA GLN A 554 35.71 16.63 1.73
C GLN A 554 34.40 16.65 2.52
N ILE A 555 34.41 16.28 3.81
CA ILE A 555 33.22 16.40 4.67
C ILE A 555 32.78 17.86 4.73
N ILE A 556 33.71 18.78 4.96
CA ILE A 556 33.38 20.21 5.05
C ILE A 556 32.80 20.72 3.72
N GLU A 557 33.37 20.30 2.58
CA GLU A 557 32.85 20.65 1.25
C GLU A 557 31.42 20.16 1.03
N ILE A 558 31.13 18.90 1.41
CA ILE A 558 29.81 18.27 1.29
C ILE A 558 28.76 19.00 2.12
N TYR A 559 29.07 19.39 3.36
CA TYR A 559 28.13 20.17 4.18
C TYR A 559 27.94 21.59 3.63
N ASN A 560 28.99 22.24 3.13
CA ASN A 560 28.88 23.56 2.49
C ASN A 560 27.99 23.50 1.23
N GLU A 561 28.11 22.43 0.43
CA GLU A 561 27.24 22.18 -0.72
C GLU A 561 25.77 22.07 -0.30
N ALA A 562 25.50 21.28 0.75
CA ALA A 562 24.16 21.12 1.32
C ALA A 562 23.57 22.46 1.79
N GLU A 563 24.34 23.23 2.56
CA GLU A 563 23.91 24.54 3.07
C GLU A 563 23.67 25.55 1.93
N SER A 564 24.54 25.57 0.92
CA SER A 564 24.37 26.44 -0.28
C SER A 564 23.11 26.11 -1.08
N SER A 565 22.64 24.86 -0.99
CA SER A 565 21.40 24.38 -1.59
C SER A 565 20.17 24.59 -0.69
N GLY A 566 20.33 25.27 0.45
CA GLY A 566 19.25 25.54 1.41
C GLY A 566 18.84 24.32 2.23
N MET A 567 19.68 23.28 2.30
CA MET A 567 19.40 22.07 3.07
C MET A 567 20.04 22.16 4.45
N SER A 568 19.30 21.71 5.47
CA SER A 568 19.76 21.69 6.86
C SER A 568 18.98 20.64 7.66
N SER A 569 19.46 20.32 8.86
CA SER A 569 18.72 19.49 9.82
C SER A 569 18.51 20.18 11.15
N SER A 570 17.44 19.76 11.82
CA SER A 570 17.17 20.12 13.21
C SER A 570 17.89 19.21 14.22
N GLN A 571 18.41 18.06 13.79
CA GLN A 571 19.07 17.08 14.66
C GLN A 571 20.55 17.42 14.80
N SER A 572 21.05 17.51 16.03
CA SER A 572 22.45 17.86 16.29
C SER A 572 23.39 16.73 15.90
N GLU A 573 22.93 15.50 16.09
CA GLU A 573 23.62 14.25 15.77
C GLU A 573 24.00 14.16 14.29
N GLU A 574 23.21 14.76 13.40
CA GLU A 574 23.45 14.75 11.97
C GLU A 574 24.57 15.72 11.52
N TYR A 575 25.12 16.50 12.44
CA TYR A 575 26.28 17.37 12.22
C TYR A 575 27.56 16.85 12.89
N PHE A 576 27.52 15.70 13.57
CA PHE A 576 28.70 15.14 14.24
C PHE A 576 29.88 14.85 13.29
N PRO A 577 29.68 14.36 12.06
CA PRO A 577 30.78 14.23 11.10
C PRO A 577 31.45 15.58 10.77
N LEU A 578 30.65 16.65 10.62
CA LEU A 578 31.18 18.00 10.36
C LEU A 578 31.95 18.54 11.56
N LEU A 579 31.42 18.36 12.76
CA LEU A 579 32.10 18.74 14.00
C LEU A 579 33.45 18.04 14.12
N GLN A 580 33.48 16.73 13.87
CA GLN A 580 34.72 15.95 13.86
C GLN A 580 35.69 16.48 12.80
N ALA A 581 35.23 16.74 11.57
CA ALA A 581 36.06 17.27 10.51
C ALA A 581 36.68 18.64 10.86
N TYR A 582 35.93 19.55 11.48
CA TYR A 582 36.49 20.83 11.93
C TYR A 582 37.59 20.65 12.97
N LEU A 583 37.40 19.77 13.94
CA LEU A 583 38.42 19.50 14.96
C LEU A 583 39.68 18.85 14.35
N GLN A 584 39.51 17.88 13.45
CA GLN A 584 40.61 17.22 12.74
C GLN A 584 41.42 18.18 11.84
N MET A 585 40.76 19.19 11.28
CA MET A 585 41.39 20.22 10.46
C MET A 585 41.87 21.45 11.27
N ASN A 586 41.85 21.39 12.60
CA ASN A 586 42.21 22.49 13.51
C ASN A 586 41.38 23.78 13.28
N ARG A 587 40.13 23.65 12.82
CA ARG A 587 39.18 24.74 12.59
C ARG A 587 38.29 24.95 13.83
N ILE A 588 38.92 25.24 14.96
CA ILE A 588 38.26 25.29 16.27
C ILE A 588 37.16 26.36 16.35
N THR A 589 37.35 27.51 15.70
CA THR A 589 36.34 28.58 15.62
C THR A 589 35.06 28.11 14.94
N ASP A 590 35.19 27.33 13.87
CA ASP A 590 34.04 26.85 13.10
C ASP A 590 33.31 25.73 13.84
N ALA A 591 34.06 24.87 14.55
CA ALA A 591 33.50 23.89 15.47
C ALA A 591 32.69 24.57 16.60
N LEU A 592 33.19 25.69 17.12
CA LEU A 592 32.51 26.47 18.15
C LEU A 592 31.22 27.10 17.61
N GLU A 593 31.27 27.77 16.46
CA GLU A 593 30.11 28.38 15.82
C GLU A 593 29.03 27.33 15.49
N LEU A 594 29.43 26.19 14.92
CA LEU A 594 28.54 25.07 14.67
C LEU A 594 27.85 24.59 15.95
N THR A 595 28.63 24.42 17.03
CA THR A 595 28.10 23.95 18.32
C THR A 595 27.11 24.96 18.91
N GLN A 596 27.41 26.26 18.86
CA GLN A 596 26.51 27.32 19.31
C GLN A 596 25.21 27.34 18.51
N ARG A 597 25.28 27.15 17.18
CA ARG A 597 24.12 27.09 16.29
C ARG A 597 23.20 25.88 16.59
N LEU A 598 23.79 24.76 17.02
CA LEU A 598 23.07 23.51 17.30
C LEU A 598 22.60 23.39 18.77
N ASN A 599 23.22 24.13 19.69
CA ASN A 599 22.85 24.15 21.10
C ASN A 599 21.52 24.90 21.34
N LYS A 600 20.41 24.24 21.03
CA LYS A 600 19.05 24.81 21.10
C LYS A 600 18.31 24.47 22.38
N ASN A 601 18.69 23.40 23.08
CA ASN A 601 18.05 22.93 24.30
C ASN A 601 19.06 22.14 25.17
N PRO A 602 18.75 21.88 26.46
CA PRO A 602 19.67 21.17 27.36
C PRO A 602 20.07 19.77 26.88
N ASP A 603 19.17 19.05 26.20
CA ASP A 603 19.46 17.72 25.68
C ASP A 603 20.50 17.77 24.54
N ALA A 604 20.34 18.72 23.61
CA ALA A 604 21.29 18.97 22.53
C ALA A 604 22.65 19.39 23.11
N GLN A 605 22.67 20.25 24.12
CA GLN A 605 23.88 20.63 24.84
C GLN A 605 24.61 19.39 25.38
N HIS A 606 23.92 18.55 26.17
CA HIS A 606 24.50 17.34 26.74
C HIS A 606 25.09 16.42 25.66
N THR A 607 24.35 16.21 24.58
CA THR A 607 24.78 15.34 23.46
C THR A 607 26.02 15.90 22.75
N LEU A 608 26.03 17.21 22.46
CA LEU A 608 27.17 17.89 21.84
C LEU A 608 28.41 17.80 22.75
N CYS A 609 28.26 18.07 24.04
CA CYS A 609 29.37 18.00 25.00
C CYS A 609 29.99 16.60 25.09
N LYS A 610 29.14 15.57 25.08
CA LYS A 610 29.57 14.18 25.03
C LYS A 610 30.36 13.89 23.74
N GLN A 611 29.85 14.33 22.58
CA GLN A 611 30.52 14.14 21.31
C GLN A 611 31.89 14.83 21.24
N TRP A 612 31.99 16.09 21.71
CA TRP A 612 33.28 16.80 21.81
C TRP A 612 34.29 15.99 22.62
N THR A 613 33.88 15.47 23.78
CA THR A 613 34.73 14.68 24.66
C THR A 613 35.16 13.37 23.98
N GLN A 614 34.25 12.69 23.32
CA GLN A 614 34.55 11.47 22.56
C GLN A 614 35.57 11.73 21.45
N ILE A 615 35.41 12.78 20.66
CA ILE A 615 36.35 13.12 19.58
C ILE A 615 37.74 13.41 20.15
N LEU A 616 37.84 14.25 21.18
CA LEU A 616 39.12 14.66 21.78
C LEU A 616 39.86 13.50 22.46
N THR A 617 39.14 12.49 22.96
CA THR A 617 39.74 11.31 23.59
C THR A 617 40.09 10.20 22.60
N ALA A 618 39.38 10.11 21.46
CA ALA A 618 39.55 9.04 20.49
C ALA A 618 40.75 9.23 19.55
N VAL A 619 41.27 10.46 19.41
CA VAL A 619 42.33 10.79 18.44
C VAL A 619 43.48 11.54 19.09
N SER A 620 44.72 11.27 18.66
CA SER A 620 45.88 12.06 19.12
C SER A 620 45.91 13.42 18.43
N PHE A 621 45.43 14.45 19.14
CA PHE A 621 45.60 15.84 18.72
C PHE A 621 46.90 16.42 19.31
N PRO A 622 47.52 17.41 18.66
CA PRO A 622 48.56 18.21 19.30
C PRO A 622 48.02 18.87 20.58
N GLU A 623 48.84 18.96 21.61
CA GLU A 623 48.42 19.45 22.94
C GLU A 623 47.83 20.87 22.89
N GLU A 624 48.34 21.72 22.00
CA GLU A 624 47.81 23.07 21.75
C GLU A 624 46.37 23.04 21.22
N VAL A 625 46.06 22.10 20.32
CA VAL A 625 44.72 21.93 19.75
C VAL A 625 43.74 21.43 20.82
N ILE A 626 44.19 20.51 21.68
CA ILE A 626 43.38 20.02 22.81
C ILE A 626 43.04 21.19 23.75
N GLN A 627 44.00 22.02 24.14
CA GLN A 627 43.76 23.16 25.02
C GLN A 627 42.79 24.18 24.41
N GLN A 628 42.95 24.49 23.12
CA GLN A 628 42.03 25.38 22.41
C GLN A 628 40.62 24.79 22.31
N ALA A 629 40.52 23.50 22.01
CA ALA A 629 39.27 22.78 21.91
C ALA A 629 38.56 22.69 23.28
N GLU A 630 39.26 22.39 24.37
CA GLU A 630 38.69 22.36 25.73
C GLU A 630 38.19 23.73 26.18
N LYS A 631 38.92 24.80 25.84
CA LYS A 631 38.47 26.18 26.10
C LYS A 631 37.22 26.53 25.29
N ALA A 632 37.15 26.11 24.03
CA ALA A 632 35.96 26.28 23.20
C ALA A 632 34.78 25.47 23.75
N ARG A 633 35.01 24.21 24.14
CA ARG A 633 34.03 23.29 24.74
C ARG A 633 33.42 23.86 26.02
N SER A 634 34.25 24.38 26.92
CA SER A 634 33.78 25.01 28.17
C SER A 634 32.98 26.30 27.92
N SER A 635 33.30 27.06 26.87
CA SER A 635 32.55 28.28 26.52
C SER A 635 31.10 28.04 26.06
N VAL A 636 30.77 26.82 25.62
CA VAL A 636 29.40 26.39 25.26
C VAL A 636 28.70 25.64 26.39
N GLY A 637 29.26 25.70 27.61
CA GLY A 637 28.66 25.13 28.82
C GLY A 637 28.82 23.62 28.96
N CYS A 638 29.84 23.05 28.33
CA CYS A 638 30.27 21.67 28.59
C CYS A 638 31.27 21.66 29.74
N GLU A 639 30.82 21.26 30.92
CA GLU A 639 31.69 21.05 32.08
C GLU A 639 32.52 19.77 31.94
#